data_AF-A0A9E0Y0I5-F1
#
_entry.id   AF-A0A9E0Y0I5-F1
#
_cell.length_a   1.000
_cell.length_b   1.000
_cell.length_c   1.000
_cell.angle_alpha   90.00
_cell.angle_beta   90.00
_cell.angle_gamma   90.00
#
_symmetry.space_group_name_H-M   'P 1'
#
loop_
_entity.id
_entity.type
_entity.pdbx_description
1 polymer ?
#
loop_
_entity_poly.entity_id
_entity_poly.type
_entity_poly.pdbx_seq_one_letter_code
_entity_poly.pdbx_strand_id
1 'polypeptide(L)'
;MKNKLLLILFFLGFIISGIGAKPNVRIITGNPYDFRPSSTDAVIKLQVALNPNNVGTWVWNTGVLNQDLRTTNTPGFEWPKGTGKFAIFTTGLSIGTYINGNLRMGNASYNGEYAPGYVDQTVPTDPKYKTNSNFKIYKVTSGDNANTNPDYANWGVMVPYGAPYVDIDGNGQYNPSIDRPGIKDASQTVFVCLTDADPSNHTTSEGFSGGTLPIFAETHLTVWAYTTPGLEDLQFVNWVVINRSGKNWDSTHFGVVVDPDLGYPKDDYIGCDTSKNMGYVYNATNTDGTGAPGQYGTAPPASGMDFFHSPIRPTGNLADADTTYFPPGSENKVIKRGYKQLGLTSFVYFSNTDAGGPLCEQDPSSAPSQAYNYLTGVKKDGTPWINAQTSQLTKFCYPGDPETGGWTEFFGYVKNCGGVTSGQVEASPPGDRRFIFNSGAKSFTVAPGDTQNITVAQFVAKGSNNKNSVTKLKGNDIIAQKVFDLNFKVIPPPPPPVVNVAYRPNSTIGTVDVSFSWGDVSEQYNYKDQLFNQGTYRFQGYEIYEIKKSATQLPDFSRPETINNDVVLIDAFDLRDTIGIVLDNFRTGVTIHDTEQVAPFPIVPPYKMPLPAGFPNKGIQRNITLNKTQYASEYNGNDKFIVGNEYKFAIVAYGVCDPRIDSTGHSAVLNGGKVIRNSLSTQLITIRPEAPTAGTNYYLSNGDTITTNRRDLGVIPIVVDQTQLLNAKYRISFKADTTYNILRQLSGSTAFDTLKKVRDKDSKFITGYDSTATVLNLKFTRNRSGGTDSARVVDGILMNVVRIRSNDPQSGNPNNLGVLKDVTSTMKPDSIQTRLRGWEYFPSNNNWLTGSNFKIADDKGWQSTSMSLTYPTVFTYTGLGSAYKADSLKRVRIAFVADTNSGQSAYRFVSNRQTAGYLADPSYAPYISNGAVGFIYQDRRKVPFKVFEVDPLTGADVRQLNCAFLENNDTMPRGRVDGKWNPTSDEYGSGERLYIFGSTYQEADIAPYNTYTTAGNNLFVRQQTSADIMYVWSPRAINASAKWNAGDSFVIYPYTVTRPGVVYEFDSQQPQIGNTSVASERGALNDIRVVPNPYYGFNVNEKSSTNRFVTFRKLPINCTIRIYTLNGDLVKKLVKNDQNSTMNWDLTNLDAIPIASGLYLALIDAPGIGQKTMKLAIFTPEERVDF
;
A
#
# COMPACT_ATOMS: atom_id res chain seq x y z
N MET A 1 -66.18 -17.19 -67.69
CA MET A 1 -67.28 -17.81 -66.91
C MET A 1 -67.36 -17.13 -65.55
N LYS A 2 -68.57 -16.85 -65.07
CA LYS A 2 -69.01 -16.48 -63.70
C LYS A 2 -68.00 -15.90 -62.65
N ASN A 3 -68.21 -14.62 -62.34
CA ASN A 3 -68.44 -14.04 -60.99
C ASN A 3 -67.37 -13.99 -59.86
N LYS A 4 -66.99 -12.74 -59.53
CA LYS A 4 -67.12 -12.03 -58.22
C LYS A 4 -66.05 -12.13 -57.09
N LEU A 5 -65.74 -10.90 -56.60
CA LEU A 5 -65.46 -10.42 -55.22
C LEU A 5 -64.13 -10.74 -54.46
N LEU A 6 -63.36 -9.65 -54.25
CA LEU A 6 -62.93 -9.03 -52.97
C LEU A 6 -62.41 -9.86 -51.75
N LEU A 7 -61.23 -9.39 -51.28
CA LEU A 7 -60.81 -9.17 -49.87
C LEU A 7 -60.04 -10.25 -49.05
N ILE A 8 -59.03 -9.76 -48.29
CA ILE A 8 -58.47 -10.23 -46.99
C ILE A 8 -57.27 -11.25 -46.93
N LEU A 9 -56.12 -10.69 -46.48
CA LEU A 9 -55.04 -11.18 -45.55
C LEU A 9 -54.14 -12.42 -45.80
N PHE A 10 -52.85 -12.20 -45.50
CA PHE A 10 -51.76 -13.17 -45.16
C PHE A 10 -51.30 -14.16 -46.26
N PHE A 11 -50.03 -14.62 -46.37
CA PHE A 11 -48.83 -14.59 -45.50
C PHE A 11 -47.51 -14.49 -46.33
N LEU A 12 -46.35 -14.35 -45.67
CA LEU A 12 -44.97 -14.12 -46.17
C LEU A 12 -44.44 -15.02 -47.32
N GLY A 13 -43.40 -14.53 -48.04
CA GLY A 13 -42.46 -15.37 -48.82
C GLY A 13 -41.31 -14.61 -49.53
N PHE A 14 -40.10 -14.63 -48.97
CA PHE A 14 -38.87 -14.02 -49.52
C PHE A 14 -38.32 -14.71 -50.78
N ILE A 15 -37.75 -13.94 -51.73
CA ILE A 15 -36.54 -14.32 -52.51
C ILE A 15 -35.61 -13.10 -52.64
N ILE A 16 -34.31 -13.30 -52.39
CA ILE A 16 -33.22 -12.31 -52.56
C ILE A 16 -32.15 -12.87 -53.51
N SER A 17 -31.63 -12.03 -54.41
CA SER A 17 -30.21 -11.96 -54.86
C SER A 17 -30.11 -10.89 -55.96
N GLY A 18 -29.10 -10.04 -56.10
CA GLY A 18 -27.90 -9.65 -55.32
C GLY A 18 -27.39 -8.31 -55.93
N ILE A 19 -26.18 -7.77 -55.73
CA ILE A 19 -24.94 -8.21 -55.06
C ILE A 19 -24.23 -6.95 -54.51
N GLY A 20 -23.58 -7.09 -53.35
CA GLY A 20 -22.72 -6.09 -52.72
C GLY A 20 -22.10 -6.70 -51.45
N ALA A 21 -21.34 -7.78 -51.62
CA ALA A 21 -21.10 -8.75 -50.56
C ALA A 21 -20.14 -8.25 -49.46
N LYS A 22 -20.59 -8.36 -48.20
CA LYS A 22 -19.70 -8.37 -47.03
C LYS A 22 -18.82 -9.64 -47.08
N PRO A 23 -17.55 -9.60 -46.62
CA PRO A 23 -16.69 -10.79 -46.61
C PRO A 23 -17.23 -11.85 -45.63
N ASN A 24 -17.45 -13.07 -46.15
CA ASN A 24 -17.76 -14.23 -45.32
C ASN A 24 -16.51 -14.71 -44.58
N VAL A 25 -16.52 -14.71 -43.24
CA VAL A 25 -15.46 -15.31 -42.44
C VAL A 25 -15.76 -16.79 -42.20
N ARG A 26 -14.89 -17.67 -42.71
CA ARG A 26 -14.83 -19.08 -42.26
C ARG A 26 -14.33 -19.10 -40.82
N ILE A 27 -15.01 -19.86 -39.95
CA ILE A 27 -14.41 -20.31 -38.69
C ILE A 27 -13.32 -21.33 -39.04
N ILE A 28 -12.07 -21.06 -38.64
CA ILE A 28 -10.97 -22.02 -38.70
C ILE A 28 -10.48 -22.24 -37.27
N THR A 29 -10.57 -23.48 -36.81
CA THR A 29 -10.00 -23.94 -35.54
C THR A 29 -8.52 -24.28 -35.75
N GLY A 30 -7.60 -23.45 -35.22
CA GLY A 30 -6.15 -23.62 -35.45
C GLY A 30 -5.26 -22.80 -34.51
N ASN A 31 -4.02 -23.26 -34.34
CA ASN A 31 -2.99 -22.81 -33.39
C ASN A 31 -2.50 -21.35 -33.65
N PRO A 32 -2.39 -20.46 -32.63
CA PRO A 32 -2.08 -19.03 -32.81
C PRO A 32 -0.65 -18.65 -33.26
N TYR A 33 0.24 -19.60 -33.56
CA TYR A 33 1.68 -19.32 -33.77
C TYR A 33 2.13 -19.08 -35.23
N ASP A 34 1.24 -19.04 -36.21
CA ASP A 34 1.63 -18.84 -37.61
C ASP A 34 0.75 -17.79 -38.31
N PHE A 35 1.16 -16.52 -38.22
CA PHE A 35 0.55 -15.43 -38.98
C PHE A 35 1.62 -14.51 -39.59
N ARG A 36 1.88 -14.71 -40.88
CA ARG A 36 2.59 -13.72 -41.71
C ARG A 36 1.57 -12.64 -42.14
N PRO A 37 1.94 -11.35 -42.12
CA PRO A 37 0.98 -10.30 -42.45
C PRO A 37 0.67 -10.28 -43.95
N SER A 38 -0.60 -10.50 -44.29
CA SER A 38 -1.15 -10.21 -45.63
C SER A 38 -2.05 -8.98 -45.56
N SER A 39 -1.78 -7.99 -46.40
CA SER A 39 -2.49 -6.71 -46.47
C SER A 39 -4.00 -6.83 -46.74
N THR A 40 -4.84 -6.25 -45.88
CA THR A 40 -6.04 -5.41 -46.21
C THR A 40 -6.78 -4.96 -44.93
N ASP A 41 -7.29 -3.72 -44.93
CA ASP A 41 -7.87 -3.04 -43.77
C ASP A 41 -9.32 -3.43 -43.44
N ALA A 42 -9.55 -4.38 -42.52
CA ALA A 42 -10.92 -4.72 -42.09
C ALA A 42 -11.06 -5.36 -40.68
N VAL A 43 -10.65 -4.69 -39.59
CA VAL A 43 -11.13 -5.03 -38.23
C VAL A 43 -11.43 -3.77 -37.40
N ILE A 44 -12.49 -3.04 -37.78
CA ILE A 44 -13.07 -2.01 -36.90
C ILE A 44 -13.92 -2.72 -35.83
N LYS A 45 -13.42 -2.72 -34.59
CA LYS A 45 -14.09 -3.29 -33.43
C LYS A 45 -15.23 -2.36 -33.01
N LEU A 46 -16.47 -2.69 -33.38
CA LEU A 46 -17.65 -1.82 -33.21
C LEU A 46 -17.96 -1.48 -31.74
N GLN A 47 -17.91 -2.48 -30.84
CA GLN A 47 -18.30 -2.33 -29.44
C GLN A 47 -17.38 -3.13 -28.51
N VAL A 48 -17.15 -2.63 -27.30
CA VAL A 48 -16.38 -3.31 -26.25
C VAL A 48 -17.04 -3.13 -24.88
N ALA A 49 -17.15 -4.21 -24.10
CA ALA A 49 -17.60 -4.14 -22.72
C ALA A 49 -16.54 -3.54 -21.79
N LEU A 50 -16.93 -2.56 -20.98
CA LEU A 50 -16.26 -2.16 -19.75
C LEU A 50 -17.07 -2.74 -18.58
N ASN A 51 -16.51 -3.69 -17.84
CA ASN A 51 -17.25 -4.44 -16.84
C ASN A 51 -16.43 -4.94 -15.60
N PRO A 52 -15.47 -4.16 -15.04
CA PRO A 52 -14.64 -4.63 -13.94
C PRO A 52 -15.42 -4.75 -12.61
N ASN A 53 -16.39 -3.88 -12.35
CA ASN A 53 -17.10 -3.75 -11.07
C ASN A 53 -18.58 -4.17 -11.18
N ASN A 54 -19.48 -3.68 -10.32
CA ASN A 54 -20.90 -4.08 -10.33
C ASN A 54 -21.68 -3.52 -11.53
N VAL A 55 -21.08 -2.63 -12.31
CA VAL A 55 -21.65 -2.09 -13.55
C VAL A 55 -21.04 -2.80 -14.76
N GLY A 56 -21.89 -3.28 -15.66
CA GLY A 56 -21.50 -3.57 -17.05
C GLY A 56 -21.91 -2.40 -17.95
N THR A 57 -21.04 -1.95 -18.86
CA THR A 57 -21.44 -1.08 -19.97
C THR A 57 -20.77 -1.50 -21.29
N TRP A 58 -21.33 -1.03 -22.39
CA TRP A 58 -20.79 -1.13 -23.75
C TRP A 58 -20.32 0.24 -24.23
N VAL A 59 -19.09 0.30 -24.76
CA VAL A 59 -18.48 1.49 -25.36
C VAL A 59 -18.36 1.26 -26.86
N TRP A 60 -18.76 2.26 -27.65
CA TRP A 60 -18.82 2.18 -29.12
C TRP A 60 -17.72 2.97 -29.81
N ASN A 61 -17.51 2.62 -31.07
CA ASN A 61 -16.59 3.30 -31.97
C ASN A 61 -17.22 4.57 -32.62
N THR A 62 -18.43 4.98 -32.20
CA THR A 62 -19.13 6.22 -32.62
C THR A 62 -19.31 7.22 -31.49
N GLY A 63 -18.65 7.02 -30.34
CA GLY A 63 -18.72 7.89 -29.16
C GLY A 63 -19.91 7.63 -28.23
N VAL A 64 -20.76 6.65 -28.59
CA VAL A 64 -21.91 6.18 -27.79
C VAL A 64 -21.46 5.20 -26.69
N LEU A 65 -22.14 5.25 -25.56
CA LEU A 65 -21.99 4.37 -24.40
C LEU A 65 -23.35 3.78 -24.01
N ASN A 66 -23.34 2.78 -23.12
CA ASN A 66 -24.52 2.29 -22.41
C ASN A 66 -25.58 1.59 -23.27
N GLN A 67 -25.30 1.26 -24.54
CA GLN A 67 -26.24 0.61 -25.49
C GLN A 67 -25.62 -0.68 -26.11
N ASP A 68 -26.40 -1.72 -26.39
CA ASP A 68 -25.91 -3.00 -26.95
C ASP A 68 -26.62 -3.39 -28.27
N LEU A 69 -25.88 -3.45 -29.38
CA LEU A 69 -26.42 -3.84 -30.69
C LEU A 69 -26.14 -5.29 -31.10
N ARG A 70 -25.44 -6.08 -30.27
CA ARG A 70 -24.92 -7.40 -30.69
C ARG A 70 -26.02 -8.44 -30.85
N THR A 71 -27.19 -8.17 -30.28
CA THR A 71 -28.40 -9.01 -30.35
C THR A 71 -29.55 -8.28 -31.05
N THR A 72 -30.20 -7.32 -30.39
CA THR A 72 -31.49 -6.74 -30.84
C THR A 72 -31.70 -5.27 -30.44
N ASN A 73 -30.63 -4.48 -30.26
CA ASN A 73 -30.68 -3.11 -29.72
C ASN A 73 -31.33 -3.04 -28.33
N THR A 74 -30.55 -3.33 -27.30
CA THR A 74 -30.98 -3.35 -25.90
C THR A 74 -30.23 -2.33 -25.06
N PRO A 75 -30.74 -1.94 -23.88
CA PRO A 75 -29.93 -1.22 -22.90
C PRO A 75 -28.61 -1.95 -22.61
N GLY A 76 -27.62 -1.18 -22.20
CA GLY A 76 -26.24 -1.65 -22.02
C GLY A 76 -25.61 -1.28 -20.69
N PHE A 77 -26.11 -0.28 -19.94
CA PHE A 77 -25.69 -0.03 -18.55
C PHE A 77 -26.41 -1.02 -17.63
N GLU A 78 -25.78 -2.17 -17.37
CA GLU A 78 -26.33 -3.25 -16.55
C GLU A 78 -25.93 -3.07 -15.08
N TRP A 79 -26.91 -3.06 -14.17
CA TRP A 79 -26.67 -3.06 -12.73
C TRP A 79 -27.77 -3.80 -11.94
N PRO A 80 -27.42 -4.66 -10.97
CA PRO A 80 -26.12 -5.27 -10.80
C PRO A 80 -25.76 -6.11 -12.03
N LYS A 81 -24.50 -6.08 -12.44
CA LYS A 81 -23.95 -6.87 -13.55
C LYS A 81 -24.31 -8.35 -13.43
N GLY A 82 -24.73 -8.96 -14.53
CA GLY A 82 -25.21 -10.34 -14.62
C GLY A 82 -26.66 -10.59 -14.19
N THR A 83 -27.45 -9.55 -13.91
CA THR A 83 -28.88 -9.70 -13.53
C THR A 83 -29.86 -9.50 -14.68
N GLY A 84 -29.40 -8.99 -15.83
CA GLY A 84 -30.27 -8.59 -16.95
C GLY A 84 -31.15 -7.38 -16.65
N LYS A 85 -30.81 -6.58 -15.62
CA LYS A 85 -31.47 -5.32 -15.29
C LYS A 85 -30.56 -4.14 -15.66
N PHE A 86 -31.16 -3.09 -16.19
CA PHE A 86 -30.43 -1.97 -16.76
C PHE A 86 -30.92 -0.65 -16.19
N ALA A 87 -30.06 0.37 -16.19
CA ALA A 87 -30.38 1.69 -15.64
C ALA A 87 -30.24 2.84 -16.65
N ILE A 88 -29.62 2.58 -17.80
CA ILE A 88 -29.44 3.53 -18.91
C ILE A 88 -29.46 2.76 -20.23
N PHE A 89 -30.25 3.22 -21.20
CA PHE A 89 -30.35 2.66 -22.56
C PHE A 89 -29.23 3.14 -23.48
N THR A 90 -28.89 4.44 -23.42
CA THR A 90 -27.78 5.01 -24.19
C THR A 90 -27.28 6.33 -23.60
N THR A 91 -26.05 6.70 -23.93
CA THR A 91 -25.40 7.96 -23.51
C THR A 91 -24.32 8.39 -24.50
N GLY A 92 -24.15 9.69 -24.71
CA GLY A 92 -22.99 10.22 -25.42
C GLY A 92 -22.86 11.74 -25.40
N LEU A 93 -21.72 12.24 -25.87
CA LEU A 93 -21.42 13.67 -25.92
C LEU A 93 -21.87 14.26 -27.27
N SER A 94 -22.84 15.16 -27.20
CA SER A 94 -23.30 15.96 -28.34
C SER A 94 -22.81 17.40 -28.24
N ILE A 95 -22.38 17.96 -29.36
CA ILE A 95 -21.81 19.32 -29.43
C ILE A 95 -22.57 20.11 -30.48
N GLY A 96 -23.05 21.30 -30.12
CA GLY A 96 -23.71 22.22 -31.04
C GLY A 96 -23.02 23.58 -31.06
N THR A 97 -22.75 24.12 -32.26
CA THR A 97 -22.06 25.40 -32.42
C THR A 97 -22.35 26.05 -33.77
N TYR A 98 -21.98 27.32 -33.94
CA TYR A 98 -21.97 27.99 -35.24
C TYR A 98 -20.55 28.07 -35.79
N ILE A 99 -20.37 27.74 -37.06
CA ILE A 99 -19.13 27.98 -37.81
C ILE A 99 -19.48 28.88 -39.01
N ASN A 100 -18.85 30.05 -39.09
CA ASN A 100 -19.16 31.10 -40.07
C ASN A 100 -20.68 31.39 -40.17
N GLY A 101 -21.37 31.49 -39.02
CA GLY A 101 -22.80 31.76 -38.95
C GLY A 101 -23.74 30.60 -39.33
N ASN A 102 -23.23 29.41 -39.63
CA ASN A 102 -24.04 28.22 -39.92
C ASN A 102 -24.02 27.26 -38.73
N LEU A 103 -25.20 26.76 -38.32
CA LEU A 103 -25.31 25.73 -37.27
C LEU A 103 -24.63 24.45 -37.75
N ARG A 104 -23.80 23.88 -36.88
CA ARG A 104 -23.14 22.59 -37.04
C ARG A 104 -23.15 21.84 -35.72
N MET A 105 -23.23 20.53 -35.81
CA MET A 105 -23.34 19.63 -34.69
C MET A 105 -22.43 18.43 -34.90
N GLY A 106 -22.04 17.78 -33.80
CA GLY A 106 -21.44 16.45 -33.78
C GLY A 106 -22.08 15.70 -32.62
N ASN A 107 -23.03 14.83 -32.94
CA ASN A 107 -23.91 14.20 -31.95
C ASN A 107 -23.49 12.76 -31.63
N ALA A 108 -23.78 12.36 -30.41
CA ALA A 108 -23.69 10.97 -29.97
C ALA A 108 -24.84 10.72 -28.98
N SER A 109 -25.96 10.20 -29.49
CA SER A 109 -27.05 9.72 -28.65
C SER A 109 -27.41 8.27 -28.95
N TYR A 110 -27.61 7.86 -30.22
CA TYR A 110 -27.88 6.44 -30.54
C TYR A 110 -26.96 5.87 -31.61
N ASN A 111 -27.01 6.41 -32.83
CA ASN A 111 -26.10 5.95 -33.88
C ASN A 111 -24.73 6.65 -33.77
N GLY A 112 -24.74 7.95 -33.44
CA GLY A 112 -23.56 8.80 -33.35
C GLY A 112 -23.00 9.24 -34.71
N GLU A 113 -22.57 10.49 -34.79
CA GLU A 113 -21.97 11.11 -35.98
C GLU A 113 -20.44 11.01 -35.99
N TYR A 114 -19.82 10.59 -34.88
CA TYR A 114 -18.38 10.38 -34.79
C TYR A 114 -17.95 9.06 -35.46
N ALA A 115 -16.76 9.07 -36.05
CA ALA A 115 -16.08 7.92 -36.65
C ALA A 115 -14.69 7.71 -36.00
N PRO A 116 -14.15 6.48 -35.94
CA PRO A 116 -12.79 6.25 -35.47
C PRO A 116 -11.77 6.85 -36.42
N GLY A 117 -10.91 7.73 -35.92
CA GLY A 117 -9.99 8.48 -36.77
C GLY A 117 -9.54 9.78 -36.11
N TYR A 118 -8.97 10.65 -36.93
CA TYR A 118 -8.52 11.99 -36.55
C TYR A 118 -8.77 13.00 -37.68
N VAL A 119 -8.56 14.28 -37.40
CA VAL A 119 -8.66 15.35 -38.40
C VAL A 119 -7.27 15.71 -38.91
N ASP A 120 -7.02 15.40 -40.19
CA ASP A 120 -5.84 15.85 -40.91
C ASP A 120 -5.96 17.34 -41.25
N GLN A 121 -5.09 18.14 -40.64
CA GLN A 121 -4.98 19.59 -40.83
C GLN A 121 -3.78 19.99 -41.70
N THR A 122 -3.21 19.09 -42.51
CA THR A 122 -2.10 19.43 -43.45
C THR A 122 -2.44 20.61 -44.36
N VAL A 123 -3.73 20.80 -44.68
CA VAL A 123 -4.29 22.04 -45.21
C VAL A 123 -5.26 22.62 -44.17
N PRO A 124 -4.86 23.60 -43.32
CA PRO A 124 -5.70 24.08 -42.21
C PRO A 124 -7.04 24.72 -42.62
N THR A 125 -7.21 25.07 -43.90
CA THR A 125 -8.45 25.61 -44.46
C THR A 125 -9.38 24.55 -45.08
N ASP A 126 -8.90 23.31 -45.19
CA ASP A 126 -9.61 22.16 -45.78
C ASP A 126 -9.30 20.90 -44.94
N PRO A 127 -9.70 20.88 -43.65
CA PRO A 127 -9.46 19.76 -42.75
C PRO A 127 -10.22 18.50 -43.20
N LYS A 128 -9.60 17.33 -43.07
CA LYS A 128 -10.16 16.07 -43.59
C LYS A 128 -10.14 14.93 -42.59
N TYR A 129 -11.17 14.11 -42.65
CA TYR A 129 -11.19 12.82 -41.97
C TYR A 129 -10.06 11.91 -42.45
N LYS A 130 -9.36 11.29 -41.51
CA LYS A 130 -8.43 10.19 -41.74
C LYS A 130 -8.65 9.07 -40.74
N THR A 131 -8.54 7.84 -41.22
CA THR A 131 -8.61 6.62 -40.42
C THR A 131 -7.72 5.52 -41.01
N ASN A 132 -7.48 4.47 -40.23
CA ASN A 132 -6.88 3.20 -40.65
C ASN A 132 -7.21 2.12 -39.60
N SER A 133 -6.76 0.89 -39.83
CA SER A 133 -6.99 -0.26 -38.94
C SER A 133 -6.48 -0.12 -37.49
N ASN A 134 -5.62 0.86 -37.19
CA ASN A 134 -5.22 1.17 -35.81
C ASN A 134 -6.24 2.03 -35.05
N PHE A 135 -7.13 2.76 -35.73
CA PHE A 135 -8.20 3.53 -35.09
C PHE A 135 -9.38 2.60 -34.74
N LYS A 136 -9.12 1.68 -33.81
CA LYS A 136 -10.11 0.76 -33.21
C LYS A 136 -10.32 1.10 -31.73
N ILE A 137 -11.30 0.47 -31.09
CA ILE A 137 -11.44 0.53 -29.63
C ILE A 137 -10.39 -0.37 -28.97
N TYR A 138 -9.56 0.21 -28.11
CA TYR A 138 -8.58 -0.50 -27.29
C TYR A 138 -9.16 -0.76 -25.90
N LYS A 139 -8.82 -1.92 -25.31
CA LYS A 139 -9.13 -2.20 -23.90
C LYS A 139 -7.95 -2.86 -23.18
N VAL A 140 -7.63 -2.36 -22.00
CA VAL A 140 -6.66 -2.96 -21.06
C VAL A 140 -7.30 -3.18 -19.69
N THR A 141 -6.89 -4.25 -19.02
CA THR A 141 -7.36 -4.69 -17.70
C THR A 141 -6.16 -4.81 -16.76
N SER A 142 -6.35 -4.60 -15.47
CA SER A 142 -5.27 -4.79 -14.48
C SER A 142 -4.73 -6.23 -14.53
N GLY A 143 -3.41 -6.36 -14.66
CA GLY A 143 -2.71 -7.64 -14.87
C GLY A 143 -2.39 -7.99 -16.32
N ASP A 144 -2.91 -7.24 -17.30
CA ASP A 144 -2.52 -7.41 -18.71
C ASP A 144 -1.04 -7.08 -18.95
N ASN A 145 -0.46 -7.70 -19.97
CA ASN A 145 0.84 -7.39 -20.53
C ASN A 145 0.85 -7.64 -22.05
N ALA A 146 1.95 -7.28 -22.72
CA ALA A 146 2.09 -7.38 -24.17
C ALA A 146 1.93 -8.81 -24.74
N ASN A 147 2.10 -9.87 -23.94
CA ASN A 147 1.91 -11.26 -24.37
C ASN A 147 0.48 -11.77 -24.13
N THR A 148 -0.28 -11.17 -23.21
CA THR A 148 -1.65 -11.62 -22.86
C THR A 148 -2.74 -10.81 -23.55
N ASN A 149 -2.49 -9.55 -23.89
CA ASN A 149 -3.47 -8.66 -24.52
C ASN A 149 -2.87 -7.88 -25.71
N PRO A 150 -3.36 -8.08 -26.95
CA PRO A 150 -2.87 -7.35 -28.11
C PRO A 150 -3.24 -5.85 -28.11
N ASP A 151 -4.29 -5.44 -27.39
CA ASP A 151 -4.61 -4.02 -27.23
C ASP A 151 -3.62 -3.35 -26.26
N TYR A 152 -3.07 -4.08 -25.27
CA TYR A 152 -1.93 -3.62 -24.45
C TYR A 152 -0.67 -3.46 -25.29
N ALA A 153 -0.31 -4.47 -26.07
CA ALA A 153 0.90 -4.47 -26.90
C ALA A 153 0.92 -3.32 -27.94
N ASN A 154 -0.24 -2.97 -28.49
CA ASN A 154 -0.37 -1.93 -29.53
C ASN A 154 -0.82 -0.56 -28.98
N TRP A 155 -0.91 -0.38 -27.66
CA TRP A 155 -1.42 0.85 -27.04
C TRP A 155 -0.61 2.10 -27.43
N GLY A 156 0.71 1.96 -27.54
CA GLY A 156 1.62 3.04 -27.93
C GLY A 156 1.32 3.67 -29.30
N VAL A 157 0.63 2.96 -30.20
CA VAL A 157 0.21 3.50 -31.51
C VAL A 157 -0.82 4.61 -31.36
N MET A 158 -1.62 4.59 -30.29
CA MET A 158 -2.66 5.58 -29.99
C MET A 158 -2.20 6.68 -29.00
N VAL A 159 -1.02 6.57 -28.39
CA VAL A 159 -0.51 7.62 -27.47
C VAL A 159 -0.36 8.99 -28.16
N PRO A 160 0.13 9.10 -29.41
CA PRO A 160 0.11 10.37 -30.16
C PRO A 160 -1.30 10.93 -30.43
N TYR A 161 -2.34 10.11 -30.27
CA TYR A 161 -3.75 10.44 -30.46
C TYR A 161 -4.52 10.43 -29.13
N GLY A 162 -3.82 10.64 -28.00
CA GLY A 162 -4.44 10.87 -26.68
C GLY A 162 -4.62 9.64 -25.79
N ALA A 163 -4.14 8.44 -26.16
CA ALA A 163 -4.30 7.27 -25.30
C ALA A 163 -3.55 7.44 -23.96
N PRO A 164 -4.24 7.31 -22.81
CA PRO A 164 -3.63 7.54 -21.50
C PRO A 164 -2.66 6.42 -21.12
N TYR A 165 -1.61 6.77 -20.39
CA TYR A 165 -0.67 5.83 -19.80
C TYR A 165 -0.17 6.35 -18.45
N VAL A 166 0.35 5.43 -17.64
CA VAL A 166 1.10 5.72 -16.42
C VAL A 166 2.57 5.77 -16.78
N ASP A 167 3.09 6.99 -16.85
CA ASP A 167 4.52 7.31 -16.91
C ASP A 167 5.19 6.86 -15.60
N ILE A 168 6.08 5.87 -15.68
CA ILE A 168 6.70 5.20 -14.53
C ILE A 168 8.13 5.69 -14.28
N ASP A 169 8.86 6.14 -15.31
CA ASP A 169 10.19 6.75 -15.14
C ASP A 169 10.16 8.29 -15.05
N GLY A 170 9.01 8.92 -15.34
CA GLY A 170 8.77 10.36 -15.24
C GLY A 170 9.32 11.15 -16.41
N ASN A 171 9.59 10.52 -17.56
CA ASN A 171 10.24 11.17 -18.71
C ASN A 171 9.26 11.92 -19.65
N GLY A 172 7.95 11.72 -19.52
CA GLY A 172 6.90 12.34 -20.35
C GLY A 172 6.69 11.70 -21.73
N GLN A 173 7.25 10.51 -22.00
CA GLN A 173 7.15 9.76 -23.25
C GLN A 173 6.84 8.29 -22.96
N TYR A 174 5.85 7.73 -23.68
CA TYR A 174 5.46 6.33 -23.48
C TYR A 174 6.55 5.34 -23.94
N ASN A 175 7.13 4.64 -22.98
CA ASN A 175 8.04 3.51 -23.19
C ASN A 175 7.34 2.19 -22.82
N PRO A 176 6.96 1.33 -23.78
CA PRO A 176 6.22 0.08 -23.52
C PRO A 176 6.98 -0.96 -22.69
N SER A 177 8.27 -0.75 -22.39
CA SER A 177 9.07 -1.63 -21.51
C SER A 177 9.08 -1.18 -20.05
N ILE A 178 8.59 0.03 -19.76
CA ILE A 178 8.64 0.67 -18.43
C ILE A 178 7.24 1.12 -18.00
N ASP A 179 6.50 1.76 -18.90
CA ASP A 179 5.21 2.38 -18.63
C ASP A 179 4.03 1.42 -18.78
N ARG A 180 2.92 1.78 -18.12
CA ARG A 180 1.70 0.98 -18.12
C ARG A 180 0.57 1.69 -18.90
N PRO A 181 0.03 1.09 -19.98
CA PRO A 181 -1.22 1.49 -20.62
C PRO A 181 -2.39 1.74 -19.66
N GLY A 182 -3.23 2.73 -19.99
CA GLY A 182 -4.49 3.02 -19.29
C GLY A 182 -4.38 4.03 -18.15
N ILE A 183 -5.48 4.20 -17.42
CA ILE A 183 -5.57 5.12 -16.28
C ILE A 183 -4.92 4.50 -15.03
N LYS A 184 -4.26 5.33 -14.22
CA LYS A 184 -3.56 4.90 -13.00
C LYS A 184 -4.47 4.11 -12.06
N ASP A 185 -4.09 2.87 -11.82
CA ASP A 185 -4.72 1.92 -10.88
C ASP A 185 -6.19 1.58 -11.18
N ALA A 186 -6.68 1.92 -12.38
CA ALA A 186 -7.97 1.48 -12.87
C ALA A 186 -7.97 -0.05 -13.08
N SER A 187 -9.06 -0.70 -12.66
CA SER A 187 -9.22 -2.15 -12.85
C SER A 187 -9.41 -2.51 -14.33
N GLN A 188 -9.99 -1.60 -15.12
CA GLN A 188 -10.09 -1.69 -16.57
C GLN A 188 -10.19 -0.29 -17.20
N THR A 189 -9.54 -0.08 -18.35
CA THR A 189 -9.60 1.14 -19.17
C THR A 189 -9.92 0.78 -20.62
N VAL A 190 -10.84 1.53 -21.22
CA VAL A 190 -11.19 1.52 -22.65
C VAL A 190 -10.80 2.86 -23.26
N PHE A 191 -10.23 2.85 -24.46
CA PHE A 191 -9.81 4.04 -25.19
C PHE A 191 -10.19 3.97 -26.68
N VAL A 192 -10.61 5.10 -27.25
CA VAL A 192 -10.76 5.28 -28.70
C VAL A 192 -10.54 6.75 -29.12
N CYS A 193 -9.80 6.97 -30.20
CA CYS A 193 -9.70 8.27 -30.86
C CYS A 193 -10.77 8.37 -31.96
N LEU A 194 -11.58 9.43 -31.89
CA LEU A 194 -12.76 9.67 -32.71
C LEU A 194 -12.68 11.03 -33.39
N THR A 195 -13.48 11.22 -34.44
CA THR A 195 -13.74 12.52 -35.05
C THR A 195 -15.09 12.55 -35.74
N ASP A 196 -15.78 13.68 -35.75
CA ASP A 196 -17.01 13.87 -36.53
C ASP A 196 -16.72 14.26 -38.00
N ALA A 197 -15.46 14.35 -38.41
CA ALA A 197 -15.06 14.90 -39.71
C ALA A 197 -15.47 14.05 -40.93
N ASP A 198 -16.04 12.87 -40.74
CA ASP A 198 -16.61 12.04 -41.83
C ASP A 198 -18.04 12.50 -42.14
N PRO A 199 -18.29 13.20 -43.27
CA PRO A 199 -19.63 13.71 -43.57
C PRO A 199 -20.64 12.60 -43.87
N SER A 200 -20.22 11.34 -44.08
CA SER A 200 -21.13 10.23 -44.35
C SER A 200 -21.86 9.72 -43.11
N ASN A 201 -21.35 10.01 -41.91
CA ASN A 201 -22.02 9.70 -40.64
C ASN A 201 -23.04 10.77 -40.21
N HIS A 202 -22.98 11.98 -40.77
CA HIS A 202 -23.91 13.07 -40.45
C HIS A 202 -25.24 12.83 -41.15
N THR A 203 -26.16 12.15 -40.46
CA THR A 203 -27.49 11.81 -41.00
C THR A 203 -28.61 12.23 -40.06
N THR A 204 -29.80 12.48 -40.61
CA THR A 204 -31.00 12.79 -39.82
C THR A 204 -31.50 11.60 -38.99
N SER A 205 -30.88 10.42 -39.12
CA SER A 205 -31.20 9.20 -38.36
C SER A 205 -30.30 9.00 -37.14
N GLU A 206 -29.51 9.99 -36.73
CA GLU A 206 -28.65 9.93 -35.53
C GLU A 206 -29.45 9.52 -34.27
N GLY A 207 -30.61 10.14 -34.10
CA GLY A 207 -31.62 9.86 -33.09
C GLY A 207 -32.00 11.08 -32.25
N PHE A 208 -31.03 11.90 -31.82
CA PHE A 208 -31.26 13.19 -31.15
C PHE A 208 -31.29 14.37 -32.14
N SER A 209 -31.78 14.14 -33.37
CA SER A 209 -31.51 15.00 -34.55
C SER A 209 -30.02 15.03 -34.95
N GLY A 210 -29.75 15.41 -36.18
CA GLY A 210 -28.40 15.35 -36.77
C GLY A 210 -28.44 15.67 -38.26
N GLY A 211 -27.36 15.39 -38.97
CA GLY A 211 -27.26 15.65 -40.42
C GLY A 211 -26.92 17.09 -40.77
N THR A 212 -26.18 17.78 -39.90
CA THR A 212 -25.51 19.03 -40.27
C THR A 212 -24.20 18.75 -41.02
N LEU A 213 -23.40 19.78 -41.32
CA LEU A 213 -22.01 19.55 -41.73
C LEU A 213 -21.10 19.41 -40.50
N PRO A 214 -20.02 18.62 -40.56
CA PRO A 214 -19.08 18.43 -39.47
C PRO A 214 -18.59 19.72 -38.79
N ILE A 215 -18.49 19.70 -37.47
CA ILE A 215 -17.76 20.69 -36.67
C ILE A 215 -16.25 20.50 -36.76
N PHE A 216 -15.76 19.35 -37.23
CA PHE A 216 -14.34 18.95 -37.25
C PHE A 216 -13.73 18.94 -35.85
N ALA A 217 -14.41 18.25 -34.93
CA ALA A 217 -13.89 17.82 -33.65
C ALA A 217 -12.98 16.61 -33.84
N GLU A 218 -11.85 16.60 -33.13
CA GLU A 218 -11.12 15.38 -32.78
C GLU A 218 -11.39 15.12 -31.29
N THR A 219 -11.86 13.93 -30.97
CA THR A 219 -12.39 13.56 -29.65
C THR A 219 -11.67 12.31 -29.16
N HIS A 220 -10.90 12.42 -28.09
CA HIS A 220 -10.26 11.26 -27.44
C HIS A 220 -11.18 10.80 -26.30
N LEU A 221 -11.78 9.62 -26.44
CA LEU A 221 -12.71 9.04 -25.46
C LEU A 221 -12.00 7.98 -24.62
N THR A 222 -11.91 8.23 -23.32
CA THR A 222 -11.45 7.26 -22.31
C THR A 222 -12.60 6.89 -21.37
N VAL A 223 -12.78 5.59 -21.10
CA VAL A 223 -13.77 5.08 -20.15
C VAL A 223 -13.10 4.10 -19.19
N TRP A 224 -13.26 4.26 -17.88
CA TRP A 224 -12.58 3.41 -16.89
C TRP A 224 -13.38 3.22 -15.61
N ALA A 225 -13.03 2.19 -14.85
CA ALA A 225 -13.67 1.89 -13.58
C ALA A 225 -12.73 1.15 -12.63
N TYR A 226 -13.05 1.21 -11.33
CA TYR A 226 -12.28 0.63 -10.23
C TYR A 226 -13.12 -0.44 -9.52
N THR A 227 -12.44 -1.42 -8.92
CA THR A 227 -13.04 -2.43 -8.02
C THR A 227 -12.72 -2.14 -6.55
N THR A 228 -12.48 -0.87 -6.22
CA THR A 228 -12.13 -0.41 -4.87
C THR A 228 -13.41 -0.07 -4.10
N PRO A 229 -13.50 -0.37 -2.79
CA PRO A 229 -14.66 -0.02 -1.97
C PRO A 229 -15.08 1.45 -2.09
N GLY A 230 -16.37 1.67 -2.35
CA GLY A 230 -17.00 2.96 -2.62
C GLY A 230 -17.04 3.37 -4.11
N LEU A 231 -16.50 2.56 -5.03
CA LEU A 231 -16.46 2.82 -6.48
C LEU A 231 -17.03 1.66 -7.32
N GLU A 232 -17.72 0.70 -6.69
CA GLU A 232 -18.20 -0.52 -7.34
C GLU A 232 -19.40 -0.29 -8.25
N ASP A 233 -20.24 0.68 -7.92
CA ASP A 233 -21.51 1.00 -8.60
C ASP A 233 -21.39 2.25 -9.51
N LEU A 234 -20.17 2.54 -10.00
CA LEU A 234 -19.89 3.70 -10.84
C LEU A 234 -18.78 3.48 -11.88
N GLN A 235 -18.76 4.34 -12.89
CA GLN A 235 -17.74 4.37 -13.94
C GLN A 235 -17.43 5.81 -14.33
N PHE A 236 -16.23 6.06 -14.84
CA PHE A 236 -15.78 7.38 -15.29
C PHE A 236 -15.69 7.43 -16.81
N VAL A 237 -16.09 8.57 -17.38
CA VAL A 237 -16.00 8.86 -18.82
C VAL A 237 -15.27 10.18 -19.00
N ASN A 238 -14.32 10.23 -19.93
CA ASN A 238 -13.57 11.43 -20.26
C ASN A 238 -13.52 11.63 -21.78
N TRP A 239 -13.92 12.81 -22.22
CA TRP A 239 -13.75 13.29 -23.58
C TRP A 239 -12.75 14.44 -23.59
N VAL A 240 -11.70 14.29 -24.39
CA VAL A 240 -10.81 15.40 -24.76
C VAL A 240 -11.21 15.85 -26.16
N VAL A 241 -11.84 17.02 -26.28
CA VAL A 241 -12.33 17.56 -27.55
C VAL A 241 -11.42 18.67 -28.04
N ILE A 242 -10.93 18.55 -29.28
CA ILE A 242 -10.03 19.52 -29.91
C ILE A 242 -10.74 20.12 -31.15
N ASN A 243 -10.79 21.45 -31.24
CA ASN A 243 -11.30 22.12 -32.44
C ASN A 243 -10.26 22.04 -33.58
N ARG A 244 -10.49 21.16 -34.54
CA ARG A 244 -9.62 20.96 -35.73
C ARG A 244 -10.16 21.64 -37.00
N SER A 245 -11.22 22.44 -36.90
CA SER A 245 -11.88 23.06 -38.06
C SER A 245 -11.09 24.17 -38.77
N GLY A 246 -10.04 24.71 -38.12
CA GLY A 246 -9.36 25.91 -38.59
C GLY A 246 -10.21 27.20 -38.50
N LYS A 247 -11.37 27.13 -37.82
CA LYS A 247 -12.32 28.24 -37.59
C LYS A 247 -12.75 28.27 -36.12
N ASN A 248 -13.30 29.41 -35.70
CA ASN A 248 -13.97 29.47 -34.40
C ASN A 248 -15.22 28.58 -34.41
N TRP A 249 -15.43 27.89 -33.30
CA TRP A 249 -16.75 27.39 -32.92
C TRP A 249 -17.38 28.47 -32.05
N ASP A 250 -18.43 29.15 -32.53
CA ASP A 250 -19.10 30.24 -31.82
C ASP A 250 -20.44 29.77 -31.22
N SER A 251 -20.84 30.38 -30.09
CA SER A 251 -22.03 29.97 -29.31
C SER A 251 -22.02 28.47 -28.96
N THR A 252 -20.86 27.92 -28.60
CA THR A 252 -20.69 26.48 -28.39
C THR A 252 -21.44 25.99 -27.14
N HIS A 253 -22.12 24.85 -27.28
CA HIS A 253 -22.76 24.13 -26.19
C HIS A 253 -22.40 22.65 -26.28
N PHE A 254 -21.93 22.10 -25.16
CA PHE A 254 -21.68 20.67 -24.96
C PHE A 254 -22.82 20.11 -24.12
N GLY A 255 -23.42 19.00 -24.53
CA GLY A 255 -24.46 18.32 -23.78
C GLY A 255 -24.24 16.83 -23.79
N VAL A 256 -24.23 16.21 -22.62
CA VAL A 256 -24.25 14.75 -22.51
C VAL A 256 -25.72 14.33 -22.59
N VAL A 257 -26.09 13.68 -23.69
CA VAL A 257 -27.45 13.20 -23.94
C VAL A 257 -27.57 11.83 -23.29
N VAL A 258 -28.63 11.63 -22.50
CA VAL A 258 -28.89 10.38 -21.78
C VAL A 258 -30.31 9.92 -22.07
N ASP A 259 -30.43 8.67 -22.48
CA ASP A 259 -31.71 7.93 -22.52
C ASP A 259 -31.72 6.93 -21.36
N PRO A 260 -32.24 7.31 -20.18
CA PRO A 260 -32.44 6.38 -19.09
C PRO A 260 -33.62 5.43 -19.35
N ASP A 261 -33.34 4.12 -19.34
CA ASP A 261 -34.34 3.06 -19.14
C ASP A 261 -34.08 2.48 -17.74
N LEU A 262 -34.72 3.00 -16.68
CA LEU A 262 -34.45 2.54 -15.31
C LEU A 262 -35.32 1.31 -14.95
N GLY A 263 -35.03 0.21 -15.65
CA GLY A 263 -35.82 -1.02 -15.59
C GLY A 263 -37.03 -0.95 -16.53
N TYR A 264 -38.17 -0.44 -16.06
CA TYR A 264 -39.34 -0.18 -16.90
C TYR A 264 -39.42 1.29 -17.32
N PRO A 265 -39.05 1.65 -18.56
CA PRO A 265 -38.93 3.06 -18.96
C PRO A 265 -40.25 3.85 -18.89
N LYS A 266 -41.41 3.19 -18.76
CA LYS A 266 -42.71 3.89 -18.74
C LYS A 266 -43.16 4.39 -17.37
N ASP A 267 -42.36 4.22 -16.31
CA ASP A 267 -42.64 4.82 -15.01
C ASP A 267 -41.53 5.75 -14.48
N ASP A 268 -40.64 6.21 -15.36
CA ASP A 268 -39.52 7.08 -14.99
C ASP A 268 -39.88 8.55 -14.77
N TYR A 269 -39.14 9.16 -13.84
CA TYR A 269 -39.01 10.59 -13.60
C TYR A 269 -37.54 11.01 -13.57
N ILE A 270 -37.27 12.28 -13.89
CA ILE A 270 -35.91 12.83 -13.93
C ILE A 270 -35.77 14.09 -13.06
N GLY A 271 -34.53 14.48 -12.77
CA GLY A 271 -34.21 15.72 -12.06
C GLY A 271 -32.74 16.08 -12.12
N CYS A 272 -32.38 17.21 -11.52
CA CYS A 272 -30.99 17.68 -11.45
C CYS A 272 -30.61 18.24 -10.08
N ASP A 273 -29.32 18.19 -9.76
CA ASP A 273 -28.75 18.87 -8.61
C ASP A 273 -27.73 19.92 -9.07
N THR A 274 -28.21 21.14 -9.20
CA THR A 274 -27.42 22.30 -9.66
C THR A 274 -26.26 22.66 -8.74
N SER A 275 -26.21 22.13 -7.50
CA SER A 275 -25.06 22.31 -6.60
C SER A 275 -23.91 21.34 -6.87
N LYS A 276 -24.19 20.23 -7.55
CA LYS A 276 -23.22 19.18 -7.92
C LYS A 276 -22.77 19.29 -9.37
N ASN A 277 -23.66 19.79 -10.25
CA ASN A 277 -23.64 19.76 -11.72
C ASN A 277 -24.33 18.52 -12.34
N MET A 278 -25.14 17.84 -11.53
CA MET A 278 -25.59 16.46 -11.75
C MET A 278 -26.99 16.36 -12.36
N GLY A 279 -27.21 15.37 -13.23
CA GLY A 279 -28.53 14.92 -13.71
C GLY A 279 -28.84 13.48 -13.30
N TYR A 280 -30.12 13.15 -13.05
CA TYR A 280 -30.53 11.82 -12.61
C TYR A 280 -31.94 11.38 -13.07
N VAL A 281 -32.14 10.07 -13.05
CA VAL A 281 -33.42 9.35 -13.22
C VAL A 281 -33.76 8.56 -11.94
N TYR A 282 -35.06 8.47 -11.64
CA TYR A 282 -35.64 7.65 -10.58
C TYR A 282 -37.11 7.31 -10.93
N ASN A 283 -37.61 6.13 -10.58
CA ASN A 283 -39.00 5.79 -10.91
C ASN A 283 -39.99 6.68 -10.14
N ALA A 284 -41.10 7.03 -10.77
CA ALA A 284 -42.15 7.89 -10.21
C ALA A 284 -42.87 7.28 -9.00
N THR A 285 -42.92 5.94 -8.93
CA THR A 285 -43.51 5.20 -7.80
C THR A 285 -42.46 4.33 -7.11
N ASN A 286 -42.80 3.77 -5.94
CA ASN A 286 -41.89 2.87 -5.22
C ASN A 286 -41.81 1.44 -5.79
N THR A 287 -42.39 1.22 -6.97
CA THR A 287 -42.33 -0.04 -7.71
C THR A 287 -42.00 0.30 -9.16
N ASP A 288 -40.91 -0.28 -9.65
CA ASP A 288 -40.56 -0.32 -11.06
C ASP A 288 -41.31 -1.48 -11.75
N GLY A 289 -42.23 -1.12 -12.64
CA GLY A 289 -43.03 -2.03 -13.45
C GLY A 289 -43.86 -3.02 -12.63
N THR A 290 -43.90 -4.27 -13.10
CA THR A 290 -44.62 -5.39 -12.45
C THR A 290 -43.67 -6.44 -11.86
N GLY A 291 -42.36 -6.14 -11.79
CA GLY A 291 -41.33 -7.12 -11.42
C GLY A 291 -41.05 -8.17 -12.51
N ALA A 292 -41.35 -7.87 -13.77
CA ALA A 292 -41.00 -8.72 -14.91
C ALA A 292 -39.47 -8.75 -15.14
N PRO A 293 -38.92 -9.71 -15.93
CA PRO A 293 -37.51 -9.70 -16.32
C PRO A 293 -37.10 -8.34 -16.92
N GLY A 294 -35.95 -7.82 -16.49
CA GLY A 294 -35.49 -6.45 -16.80
C GLY A 294 -35.82 -5.41 -15.73
N GLN A 295 -36.86 -5.61 -14.92
CA GLN A 295 -37.36 -4.62 -13.95
C GLN A 295 -36.82 -4.87 -12.54
N TYR A 296 -36.54 -3.80 -11.79
CA TYR A 296 -36.09 -3.79 -10.40
C TYR A 296 -37.17 -4.15 -9.39
N GLY A 297 -38.45 -3.85 -9.67
CA GLY A 297 -39.55 -4.09 -8.74
C GLY A 297 -39.56 -3.08 -7.59
N THR A 298 -39.81 -3.54 -6.36
CA THR A 298 -39.97 -2.64 -5.20
C THR A 298 -38.67 -1.99 -4.73
N ALA A 299 -38.79 -0.74 -4.27
CA ALA A 299 -37.68 0.15 -3.91
C ALA A 299 -36.62 0.22 -5.03
N PRO A 300 -36.99 0.65 -6.25
CA PRO A 300 -36.06 0.64 -7.37
C PRO A 300 -34.88 1.61 -7.12
N PRO A 301 -33.75 1.42 -7.83
CA PRO A 301 -32.60 2.31 -7.73
C PRO A 301 -32.91 3.72 -8.29
N ALA A 302 -31.90 4.57 -8.31
CA ALA A 302 -31.80 5.77 -9.11
C ALA A 302 -30.46 5.72 -9.84
N SER A 303 -30.36 6.39 -10.99
CA SER A 303 -29.14 6.44 -11.81
C SER A 303 -28.86 7.88 -12.23
N GLY A 304 -27.61 8.25 -12.40
CA GLY A 304 -27.26 9.64 -12.74
C GLY A 304 -25.82 9.83 -13.17
N MET A 305 -25.54 11.06 -13.59
CA MET A 305 -24.23 11.50 -14.07
C MET A 305 -23.93 12.91 -13.59
N ASP A 306 -22.64 13.21 -13.37
CA ASP A 306 -22.18 14.53 -12.91
C ASP A 306 -20.93 15.03 -13.65
N PHE A 307 -20.80 16.36 -13.80
CA PHE A 307 -19.62 17.03 -14.38
C PHE A 307 -18.53 17.29 -13.33
N PHE A 308 -17.64 16.33 -13.14
CA PHE A 308 -16.44 16.52 -12.31
C PHE A 308 -15.41 17.45 -12.97
N HIS A 309 -15.40 17.51 -14.30
CA HIS A 309 -14.73 18.55 -15.06
C HIS A 309 -15.58 18.94 -16.27
N SER A 310 -15.94 20.22 -16.35
CA SER A 310 -16.75 20.78 -17.45
C SER A 310 -15.89 21.56 -18.45
N PRO A 311 -16.41 21.89 -19.66
CA PRO A 311 -15.74 22.80 -20.59
C PRO A 311 -15.32 24.12 -19.93
N ILE A 312 -14.18 24.64 -20.37
CA ILE A 312 -13.55 25.85 -19.84
C ILE A 312 -13.65 27.01 -20.82
N ARG A 313 -14.06 28.17 -20.32
CA ARG A 313 -14.08 29.43 -21.09
C ARG A 313 -13.00 30.40 -20.60
N PRO A 314 -12.45 31.25 -21.49
CA PRO A 314 -11.65 32.39 -21.06
C PRO A 314 -12.53 33.38 -20.29
N THR A 315 -11.99 33.99 -19.23
CA THR A 315 -12.67 35.01 -18.41
C THR A 315 -12.07 36.40 -18.58
N GLY A 316 -10.90 36.51 -19.22
CA GLY A 316 -10.12 37.75 -19.32
C GLY A 316 -9.40 38.15 -18.02
N ASN A 317 -9.61 37.42 -16.92
CA ASN A 317 -9.00 37.69 -15.62
C ASN A 317 -7.90 36.68 -15.30
N LEU A 318 -6.62 37.09 -15.36
CA LEU A 318 -5.47 36.21 -15.10
C LEU A 318 -5.35 35.69 -13.65
N ALA A 319 -6.14 36.22 -12.71
CA ALA A 319 -6.26 35.66 -11.36
C ALA A 319 -7.11 34.36 -11.34
N ASP A 320 -7.98 34.17 -12.34
CA ASP A 320 -8.69 32.91 -12.53
C ASP A 320 -7.73 31.86 -13.09
N ALA A 321 -7.89 30.61 -12.66
CA ALA A 321 -7.16 29.49 -13.24
C ALA A 321 -8.02 28.23 -13.16
N ASP A 322 -8.13 27.53 -14.28
CA ASP A 322 -8.55 26.14 -14.29
C ASP A 322 -7.34 25.23 -14.00
N THR A 323 -7.58 24.07 -13.37
CA THR A 323 -6.54 23.13 -12.95
C THR A 323 -7.02 21.71 -13.13
N THR A 324 -6.31 20.95 -13.95
CA THR A 324 -6.67 19.58 -14.32
C THR A 324 -5.43 18.69 -14.39
N TYR A 325 -5.61 17.37 -14.37
CA TYR A 325 -4.53 16.40 -14.62
C TYR A 325 -4.76 15.76 -15.97
N PHE A 326 -3.71 15.69 -16.80
CA PHE A 326 -3.84 15.32 -18.21
C PHE A 326 -2.85 14.22 -18.62
N PRO A 327 -3.28 12.95 -18.76
CA PRO A 327 -4.64 12.44 -18.53
C PRO A 327 -5.02 12.40 -17.03
N PRO A 328 -6.31 12.19 -16.68
CA PRO A 328 -6.72 11.98 -15.29
C PRO A 328 -5.96 10.81 -14.63
N GLY A 329 -5.56 10.97 -13.37
CA GLY A 329 -4.72 10.00 -12.64
C GLY A 329 -3.21 10.12 -12.90
N SER A 330 -2.77 10.92 -13.88
CA SER A 330 -1.34 11.19 -14.13
C SER A 330 -0.76 12.24 -13.16
N GLU A 331 0.56 12.37 -13.13
CA GLU A 331 1.22 13.44 -12.34
C GLU A 331 1.34 14.77 -13.14
N ASN A 332 0.94 14.77 -14.40
CA ASN A 332 0.98 15.93 -15.29
C ASN A 332 -0.16 16.92 -14.98
N LYS A 333 0.10 17.84 -14.05
CA LYS A 333 -0.83 18.89 -13.63
C LYS A 333 -0.79 20.10 -14.57
N VAL A 334 -1.85 20.30 -15.33
CA VAL A 334 -2.03 21.44 -16.25
C VAL A 334 -2.79 22.56 -15.54
N ILE A 335 -2.32 23.80 -15.67
CA ILE A 335 -2.95 25.00 -15.09
C ILE A 335 -3.18 26.04 -16.19
N LYS A 336 -4.44 26.29 -16.58
CA LYS A 336 -4.80 27.28 -17.61
C LYS A 336 -5.26 28.59 -16.94
N ARG A 337 -4.34 29.54 -16.79
CA ARG A 337 -4.62 30.89 -16.24
C ARG A 337 -5.49 31.71 -17.19
N GLY A 338 -6.40 32.50 -16.64
CA GLY A 338 -7.38 33.28 -17.41
C GLY A 338 -8.63 32.51 -17.82
N TYR A 339 -8.82 31.28 -17.32
CA TYR A 339 -9.95 30.39 -17.66
C TYR A 339 -10.70 29.94 -16.40
N LYS A 340 -11.98 29.61 -16.59
CA LYS A 340 -12.84 28.92 -15.61
C LYS A 340 -13.70 27.88 -16.31
N GLN A 341 -13.98 26.81 -15.58
CA GLN A 341 -15.04 25.86 -15.88
C GLN A 341 -16.41 26.56 -15.96
N LEU A 342 -17.27 26.05 -16.84
CA LEU A 342 -18.63 26.53 -17.03
C LEU A 342 -19.62 25.94 -16.02
N GLY A 343 -19.37 24.72 -15.53
CA GLY A 343 -20.32 23.94 -14.75
C GLY A 343 -21.57 23.53 -15.55
N LEU A 344 -22.62 23.11 -14.85
CA LEU A 344 -23.92 22.86 -15.43
C LEU A 344 -24.62 24.19 -15.76
N THR A 345 -24.74 24.52 -17.04
CA THR A 345 -25.35 25.77 -17.51
C THR A 345 -26.84 25.63 -17.83
N SER A 346 -27.29 24.41 -18.08
CA SER A 346 -28.71 24.05 -18.21
C SER A 346 -28.94 22.55 -18.08
N PHE A 347 -30.07 22.17 -17.49
CA PHE A 347 -30.58 20.81 -17.48
C PHE A 347 -31.98 20.79 -18.07
N VAL A 348 -32.15 20.03 -19.15
CA VAL A 348 -33.44 19.90 -19.86
C VAL A 348 -33.79 18.43 -20.03
N TYR A 349 -35.06 18.17 -20.24
CA TYR A 349 -35.57 16.85 -20.56
C TYR A 349 -36.46 16.90 -21.79
N PHE A 350 -36.70 15.73 -22.35
CA PHE A 350 -37.73 15.53 -23.35
C PHE A 350 -38.33 14.14 -23.23
N SER A 351 -39.62 14.01 -23.55
CA SER A 351 -40.33 12.73 -23.52
C SER A 351 -40.29 12.03 -24.87
N ASN A 352 -40.35 10.70 -24.83
CA ASN A 352 -40.76 9.94 -26.01
C ASN A 352 -42.10 10.49 -26.51
N THR A 353 -42.27 10.60 -27.83
CA THR A 353 -43.52 11.04 -28.46
C THR A 353 -44.76 10.30 -27.92
N ASP A 354 -44.65 9.00 -27.61
CA ASP A 354 -45.74 8.17 -27.06
C ASP A 354 -45.94 8.30 -25.54
N ALA A 355 -45.03 8.95 -24.80
CA ALA A 355 -45.14 9.17 -23.36
C ALA A 355 -45.99 10.40 -22.98
N GLY A 356 -46.50 11.14 -23.97
CA GLY A 356 -47.35 12.31 -23.77
C GLY A 356 -46.58 13.59 -23.45
N GLY A 357 -47.26 14.52 -22.77
CA GLY A 357 -46.76 15.88 -22.54
C GLY A 357 -46.95 16.84 -23.73
N PRO A 358 -46.45 18.08 -23.65
CA PRO A 358 -46.56 19.06 -24.72
C PRO A 358 -45.65 18.73 -25.91
N LEU A 359 -46.12 18.99 -27.14
CA LEU A 359 -45.35 18.71 -28.36
C LEU A 359 -43.95 19.36 -28.38
N CYS A 360 -43.78 20.52 -27.75
CA CYS A 360 -42.50 21.22 -27.64
C CYS A 360 -41.49 20.57 -26.67
N GLU A 361 -41.93 19.63 -25.84
CA GLU A 361 -41.14 18.88 -24.83
C GLU A 361 -40.88 17.43 -25.25
N GLN A 362 -41.26 17.04 -26.46
CA GLN A 362 -41.02 15.70 -27.01
C GLN A 362 -39.72 15.65 -27.84
N ASP A 363 -39.33 14.46 -28.30
CA ASP A 363 -38.19 14.21 -29.20
C ASP A 363 -38.03 15.22 -30.35
N PRO A 364 -36.80 15.58 -30.76
CA PRO A 364 -36.56 16.39 -31.95
C PRO A 364 -37.10 15.75 -33.23
N SER A 365 -37.99 16.44 -33.94
CA SER A 365 -38.62 15.98 -35.18
C SER A 365 -37.70 16.15 -36.41
N SER A 366 -36.48 15.61 -36.35
CA SER A 366 -35.42 15.64 -37.40
C SER A 366 -34.83 17.00 -37.83
N ALA A 367 -35.25 18.13 -37.24
CA ALA A 367 -34.66 19.44 -37.50
C ALA A 367 -33.49 19.74 -36.54
N PRO A 368 -32.24 19.94 -37.00
CA PRO A 368 -31.08 20.13 -36.11
C PRO A 368 -31.19 21.31 -35.13
N SER A 369 -31.89 22.37 -35.53
CA SER A 369 -32.16 23.52 -34.67
C SER A 369 -32.93 23.17 -33.40
N GLN A 370 -33.76 22.11 -33.42
CA GLN A 370 -34.51 21.65 -32.25
C GLN A 370 -33.61 20.99 -31.21
N ALA A 371 -32.63 20.19 -31.66
CA ALA A 371 -31.61 19.61 -30.79
C ALA A 371 -30.69 20.69 -30.21
N TYR A 372 -30.25 21.63 -31.04
CA TYR A 372 -29.48 22.78 -30.60
C TYR A 372 -30.24 23.63 -29.56
N ASN A 373 -31.55 23.85 -29.73
CA ASN A 373 -32.39 24.54 -28.75
C ASN A 373 -32.32 23.86 -27.36
N TYR A 374 -32.46 22.53 -27.30
CA TYR A 374 -32.29 21.77 -26.05
C TYR A 374 -30.87 21.95 -25.47
N LEU A 375 -29.80 21.91 -26.29
CA LEU A 375 -28.43 22.17 -25.84
C LEU A 375 -28.24 23.58 -25.23
N THR A 376 -29.01 24.57 -25.67
CA THR A 376 -28.99 25.92 -25.09
C THR A 376 -29.86 26.10 -23.83
N GLY A 377 -30.60 25.07 -23.41
CA GLY A 377 -31.43 25.09 -22.21
C GLY A 377 -32.87 25.59 -22.40
N VAL A 378 -33.43 25.46 -23.61
CA VAL A 378 -34.85 25.77 -23.91
C VAL A 378 -35.55 24.57 -24.55
N LYS A 379 -36.88 24.63 -24.71
CA LYS A 379 -37.67 23.59 -25.39
C LYS A 379 -37.34 23.52 -26.89
N LYS A 380 -37.74 22.44 -27.57
CA LYS A 380 -37.35 22.19 -28.97
C LYS A 380 -37.79 23.28 -29.95
N ASP A 381 -38.91 23.95 -29.66
CA ASP A 381 -39.45 25.08 -30.43
C ASP A 381 -38.86 26.44 -30.03
N GLY A 382 -37.91 26.48 -29.10
CA GLY A 382 -37.28 27.70 -28.56
C GLY A 382 -37.99 28.29 -27.32
N THR A 383 -39.11 27.71 -26.88
CA THR A 383 -39.85 28.20 -25.70
C THR A 383 -39.04 28.00 -24.41
N PRO A 384 -38.96 28.99 -23.49
CA PRO A 384 -38.28 28.81 -22.22
C PRO A 384 -39.03 27.85 -21.28
N TRP A 385 -38.28 27.17 -20.41
CA TRP A 385 -38.85 26.40 -19.31
C TRP A 385 -39.32 27.32 -18.18
N ILE A 386 -40.36 26.91 -17.46
CA ILE A 386 -40.95 27.66 -16.35
C ILE A 386 -41.06 26.74 -15.15
N ASN A 387 -40.54 27.18 -14.01
CA ASN A 387 -40.66 26.45 -12.75
C ASN A 387 -42.11 26.50 -12.25
N ALA A 388 -42.77 25.35 -12.13
CA ALA A 388 -44.21 25.28 -11.84
C ALA A 388 -44.60 25.82 -10.45
N GLN A 389 -43.69 25.85 -9.48
CA GLN A 389 -43.93 26.35 -8.13
C GLN A 389 -43.73 27.86 -7.99
N THR A 390 -42.86 28.47 -8.80
CA THR A 390 -42.46 29.88 -8.68
C THR A 390 -42.88 30.75 -9.86
N SER A 391 -43.35 30.14 -10.95
CA SER A 391 -43.64 30.77 -12.25
C SER A 391 -42.48 31.56 -12.85
N GLN A 392 -41.24 31.32 -12.39
CA GLN A 392 -40.04 31.95 -12.94
C GLN A 392 -39.51 31.17 -14.15
N LEU A 393 -38.95 31.90 -15.13
CA LEU A 393 -38.20 31.29 -16.22
C LEU A 393 -36.96 30.59 -15.67
N THR A 394 -36.65 29.41 -16.19
CA THR A 394 -35.53 28.58 -15.75
C THR A 394 -34.85 27.89 -16.93
N LYS A 395 -33.61 27.46 -16.70
CA LYS A 395 -32.83 26.57 -17.58
C LYS A 395 -32.58 25.20 -16.96
N PHE A 396 -33.13 24.96 -15.77
CA PHE A 396 -32.96 23.74 -14.98
C PHE A 396 -34.35 23.18 -14.70
N CYS A 397 -34.70 22.11 -15.41
CA CYS A 397 -35.91 21.34 -15.14
C CYS A 397 -35.73 20.53 -13.86
N TYR A 398 -36.75 20.54 -13.01
CA TYR A 398 -36.83 19.75 -11.78
C TYR A 398 -35.55 19.76 -10.89
N PRO A 399 -35.08 20.94 -10.44
CA PRO A 399 -33.90 21.07 -9.57
C PRO A 399 -34.20 20.78 -8.09
N GLY A 400 -35.44 20.40 -7.77
CA GLY A 400 -35.86 20.01 -6.42
C GLY A 400 -35.44 18.59 -6.07
N ASP A 401 -35.38 18.32 -4.78
CA ASP A 401 -34.99 17.04 -4.22
C ASP A 401 -36.23 16.15 -3.97
N PRO A 402 -36.31 14.93 -4.52
CA PRO A 402 -37.51 14.09 -4.41
C PRO A 402 -37.91 13.69 -2.98
N GLU A 403 -36.99 13.69 -2.02
CA GLU A 403 -37.29 13.44 -0.60
C GLU A 403 -37.58 14.71 0.19
N THR A 404 -36.75 15.74 0.02
CA THR A 404 -36.78 16.93 0.90
C THR A 404 -37.56 18.12 0.34
N GLY A 405 -37.87 18.13 -0.97
CA GLY A 405 -38.78 19.08 -1.60
C GLY A 405 -38.15 20.04 -2.62
N GLY A 406 -38.93 21.04 -3.02
CA GLY A 406 -38.63 21.91 -4.18
C GLY A 406 -39.36 21.44 -5.44
N TRP A 407 -38.99 21.96 -6.61
CA TRP A 407 -39.69 21.65 -7.86
C TRP A 407 -39.18 20.33 -8.45
N THR A 408 -40.04 19.31 -8.42
CA THR A 408 -39.83 17.96 -8.97
C THR A 408 -41.00 17.59 -9.88
N GLU A 409 -40.92 16.52 -10.68
CA GLU A 409 -42.03 16.07 -11.55
C GLU A 409 -43.37 15.87 -10.81
N PHE A 410 -43.34 15.49 -9.53
CA PHE A 410 -44.54 15.41 -8.67
C PHE A 410 -45.33 16.73 -8.55
N PHE A 411 -44.69 17.88 -8.75
CA PHE A 411 -45.33 19.20 -8.74
C PHE A 411 -45.73 19.70 -10.14
N GLY A 412 -45.59 18.84 -11.15
CA GLY A 412 -46.03 19.11 -12.51
C GLY A 412 -45.08 19.99 -13.33
N TYR A 413 -45.47 20.17 -14.58
CA TYR A 413 -44.81 21.00 -15.59
C TYR A 413 -45.74 22.16 -16.00
N VAL A 414 -45.19 23.20 -16.63
CA VAL A 414 -45.99 24.30 -17.16
C VAL A 414 -46.25 24.07 -18.64
N LYS A 415 -47.52 24.06 -19.03
CA LYS A 415 -47.94 23.85 -20.42
C LYS A 415 -47.81 25.13 -21.23
N ASN A 416 -46.59 25.38 -21.70
CA ASN A 416 -46.25 26.49 -22.59
C ASN A 416 -45.44 25.98 -23.80
N CYS A 417 -46.01 26.12 -25.01
CA CYS A 417 -45.33 25.95 -26.30
C CYS A 417 -45.58 27.20 -27.16
N GLY A 418 -44.82 27.39 -28.24
CA GLY A 418 -44.98 28.53 -29.14
C GLY A 418 -44.44 29.86 -28.59
N GLY A 419 -43.42 29.81 -27.73
CA GLY A 419 -42.73 30.97 -27.18
C GLY A 419 -43.42 31.63 -25.96
N VAL A 420 -44.53 31.07 -25.47
CA VAL A 420 -45.28 31.63 -24.33
C VAL A 420 -44.47 31.54 -23.04
N THR A 421 -44.42 32.61 -22.25
CA THR A 421 -43.65 32.72 -20.98
C THR A 421 -44.52 32.52 -19.72
N SER A 422 -45.71 31.95 -19.88
CA SER A 422 -46.66 31.59 -18.82
C SER A 422 -47.50 30.39 -19.27
N GLY A 423 -48.18 29.71 -18.35
CA GLY A 423 -49.05 28.58 -18.69
C GLY A 423 -49.76 28.01 -17.47
N GLN A 424 -50.65 27.04 -17.71
CA GLN A 424 -51.23 26.25 -16.63
C GLN A 424 -50.25 25.17 -16.17
N VAL A 425 -50.27 24.85 -14.88
CA VAL A 425 -49.52 23.71 -14.33
C VAL A 425 -50.35 22.45 -14.57
N GLU A 426 -49.79 21.46 -15.24
CA GLU A 426 -50.37 20.12 -15.40
C GLU A 426 -49.48 19.09 -14.70
N ALA A 427 -50.09 18.01 -14.19
CA ALA A 427 -49.34 16.93 -13.55
C ALA A 427 -48.41 16.26 -14.57
N SER A 428 -47.17 15.94 -14.18
CA SER A 428 -46.24 15.25 -15.08
C SER A 428 -46.59 13.77 -15.13
N PRO A 429 -46.96 13.20 -16.29
CA PRO A 429 -47.21 11.77 -16.40
C PRO A 429 -45.88 11.01 -16.39
N PRO A 430 -45.68 9.97 -15.54
CA PRO A 430 -44.53 9.08 -15.64
C PRO A 430 -44.44 8.49 -17.05
N GLY A 431 -43.22 8.26 -17.54
CA GLY A 431 -43.04 7.75 -18.89
C GLY A 431 -41.61 7.89 -19.38
N ASP A 432 -41.35 7.30 -20.53
CA ASP A 432 -40.04 7.25 -21.18
C ASP A 432 -39.42 8.66 -21.32
N ARG A 433 -38.34 8.91 -20.55
CA ARG A 433 -37.67 10.21 -20.37
C ARG A 433 -36.28 10.18 -20.98
N ARG A 434 -35.92 11.25 -21.68
CA ARG A 434 -34.53 11.60 -22.05
C ARG A 434 -34.13 12.88 -21.35
N PHE A 435 -32.87 13.02 -20.99
CA PHE A 435 -32.36 14.26 -20.42
C PHE A 435 -30.99 14.65 -20.99
N ILE A 436 -30.68 15.94 -20.85
CA ILE A 436 -29.39 16.51 -21.23
C ILE A 436 -28.94 17.45 -20.13
N PHE A 437 -27.76 17.15 -19.58
CA PHE A 437 -27.05 18.04 -18.68
C PHE A 437 -25.96 18.75 -19.49
N ASN A 438 -26.10 20.08 -19.61
CA ASN A 438 -25.39 20.88 -20.60
C ASN A 438 -24.39 21.84 -19.95
N SER A 439 -23.33 22.11 -20.69
CA SER A 439 -22.32 23.10 -20.37
C SER A 439 -21.97 23.93 -21.62
N GLY A 440 -22.40 25.19 -21.64
CA GLY A 440 -22.28 26.04 -22.81
C GLY A 440 -22.77 27.47 -22.61
N ALA A 441 -22.51 28.34 -23.58
CA ALA A 441 -23.07 29.68 -23.58
C ALA A 441 -23.09 30.28 -24.99
N LYS A 442 -24.03 31.20 -25.24
CA LYS A 442 -24.05 31.99 -26.49
C LYS A 442 -22.77 32.81 -26.70
N SER A 443 -22.10 33.21 -25.61
CA SER A 443 -20.82 33.91 -25.62
C SER A 443 -19.59 32.99 -25.50
N PHE A 444 -19.79 31.67 -25.49
CA PHE A 444 -18.68 30.71 -25.46
C PHE A 444 -18.20 30.46 -26.89
N THR A 445 -16.91 30.72 -27.12
CA THR A 445 -16.21 30.42 -28.36
C THR A 445 -15.05 29.48 -28.06
N VAL A 446 -14.90 28.42 -28.86
CA VAL A 446 -13.72 27.53 -28.84
C VAL A 446 -12.86 27.86 -30.06
N ALA A 447 -11.66 28.37 -29.84
CA ALA A 447 -10.76 28.79 -30.93
C ALA A 447 -10.18 27.58 -31.69
N PRO A 448 -9.65 27.76 -32.92
CA PRO A 448 -8.88 26.73 -33.61
C PRO A 448 -7.73 26.21 -32.73
N GLY A 449 -7.67 24.89 -32.54
CA GLY A 449 -6.66 24.24 -31.70
C GLY A 449 -6.88 24.36 -30.19
N ASP A 450 -7.92 25.04 -29.70
CA ASP A 450 -8.30 24.96 -28.28
C ASP A 450 -8.81 23.55 -27.95
N THR A 451 -8.45 23.09 -26.75
CA THR A 451 -8.85 21.80 -26.20
C THR A 451 -9.80 21.98 -25.03
N GLN A 452 -10.86 21.16 -24.99
CA GLN A 452 -11.83 21.06 -23.91
C GLN A 452 -11.71 19.67 -23.27
N ASN A 453 -11.33 19.63 -21.98
CA ASN A 453 -11.28 18.40 -21.21
C ASN A 453 -12.60 18.27 -20.43
N ILE A 454 -13.35 17.20 -20.65
CA ILE A 454 -14.66 16.98 -20.02
C ILE A 454 -14.61 15.61 -19.32
N THR A 455 -14.76 15.60 -18.00
CA THR A 455 -14.82 14.35 -17.21
C THR A 455 -16.15 14.27 -16.48
N VAL A 456 -16.81 13.12 -16.61
CA VAL A 456 -18.03 12.79 -15.87
C VAL A 456 -17.87 11.47 -15.15
N ALA A 457 -18.63 11.28 -14.08
CA ALA A 457 -18.94 9.97 -13.55
C ALA A 457 -20.38 9.59 -13.92
N GLN A 458 -20.61 8.30 -14.17
CA GLN A 458 -21.94 7.69 -14.26
C GLN A 458 -22.09 6.65 -13.15
N PHE A 459 -23.19 6.70 -12.42
CA PHE A 459 -23.36 5.95 -11.18
C PHE A 459 -24.82 5.61 -10.90
N VAL A 460 -25.01 4.57 -10.08
CA VAL A 460 -26.32 4.03 -9.71
C VAL A 460 -26.33 3.72 -8.21
N ALA A 461 -27.49 3.84 -7.57
CA ALA A 461 -27.64 3.54 -6.14
C ALA A 461 -29.08 3.11 -5.81
N LYS A 462 -29.25 2.24 -4.80
CA LYS A 462 -30.57 1.81 -4.29
C LYS A 462 -30.75 2.21 -2.83
N GLY A 463 -31.87 2.85 -2.52
CA GLY A 463 -32.28 3.28 -1.19
C GLY A 463 -33.48 2.51 -0.64
N SER A 464 -34.10 3.07 0.40
CA SER A 464 -35.31 2.55 1.06
C SER A 464 -36.54 2.55 0.16
N ASN A 465 -36.57 3.49 -0.79
CA ASN A 465 -37.62 3.68 -1.77
C ASN A 465 -37.05 4.45 -2.97
N ASN A 466 -37.83 4.55 -4.05
CA ASN A 466 -37.49 5.29 -5.27
C ASN A 466 -36.92 6.71 -5.02
N LYS A 467 -37.49 7.46 -4.07
CA LYS A 467 -36.99 8.81 -3.73
C LYS A 467 -35.66 8.72 -2.96
N ASN A 468 -35.58 7.83 -1.98
CA ASN A 468 -34.38 7.59 -1.18
C ASN A 468 -33.19 7.07 -1.97
N SER A 469 -33.43 6.38 -3.08
CA SER A 469 -32.38 6.04 -4.04
C SER A 469 -31.68 7.30 -4.59
N VAL A 470 -32.35 8.45 -4.71
CA VAL A 470 -31.73 9.72 -5.12
C VAL A 470 -30.81 10.29 -4.03
N THR A 471 -31.17 10.26 -2.73
CA THR A 471 -30.21 10.61 -1.66
C THR A 471 -29.02 9.66 -1.62
N LYS A 472 -29.22 8.36 -1.87
CA LYS A 472 -28.10 7.41 -1.98
C LYS A 472 -27.19 7.74 -3.15
N LEU A 473 -27.77 8.08 -4.30
CA LEU A 473 -27.07 8.45 -5.52
C LEU A 473 -26.22 9.72 -5.31
N LYS A 474 -26.78 10.75 -4.68
CA LYS A 474 -26.05 11.95 -4.22
C LYS A 474 -25.01 11.65 -3.14
N GLY A 475 -25.14 10.53 -2.42
CA GLY A 475 -24.12 10.00 -1.53
C GLY A 475 -22.91 9.46 -2.30
N ASN A 476 -23.16 8.61 -3.31
CA ASN A 476 -22.11 8.06 -4.19
C ASN A 476 -21.36 9.16 -4.96
N ASP A 477 -22.09 10.17 -5.45
CA ASP A 477 -21.54 11.38 -6.07
C ASP A 477 -20.43 12.03 -5.22
N ILE A 478 -20.71 12.31 -3.94
CA ILE A 478 -19.74 12.93 -3.02
C ILE A 478 -18.47 12.08 -2.88
N ILE A 479 -18.56 10.75 -2.94
CA ILE A 479 -17.40 9.85 -2.89
C ILE A 479 -16.59 9.98 -4.18
N ALA A 480 -17.29 9.92 -5.32
CA ALA A 480 -16.69 9.92 -6.65
C ALA A 480 -16.03 11.26 -7.01
N GLN A 481 -16.67 12.39 -6.71
CA GLN A 481 -16.10 13.74 -6.90
C GLN A 481 -14.80 13.89 -6.09
N LYS A 482 -14.79 13.43 -4.83
CA LYS A 482 -13.57 13.46 -4.00
C LYS A 482 -12.45 12.58 -4.53
N VAL A 483 -12.77 11.40 -5.09
CA VAL A 483 -11.77 10.55 -5.76
C VAL A 483 -11.21 11.27 -6.98
N PHE A 484 -12.04 11.97 -7.76
CA PHE A 484 -11.59 12.81 -8.87
C PHE A 484 -10.71 13.99 -8.40
N ASP A 485 -11.14 14.75 -7.39
CA ASP A 485 -10.40 15.90 -6.82
C ASP A 485 -9.02 15.52 -6.29
N LEU A 486 -8.92 14.32 -5.69
CA LEU A 486 -7.65 13.73 -5.23
C LEU A 486 -6.84 13.10 -6.36
N ASN A 487 -7.25 13.26 -7.61
CA ASN A 487 -6.63 12.70 -8.80
C ASN A 487 -6.49 11.17 -8.74
N PHE A 488 -7.61 10.51 -8.44
CA PHE A 488 -7.79 9.06 -8.36
C PHE A 488 -6.96 8.36 -7.28
N LYS A 489 -6.46 9.10 -6.28
CA LYS A 489 -5.78 8.56 -5.10
C LYS A 489 -6.79 7.95 -4.12
N VAL A 490 -7.09 6.67 -4.31
CA VAL A 490 -7.92 5.86 -3.40
C VAL A 490 -7.16 5.44 -2.15
N ILE A 491 -7.88 4.97 -1.12
CA ILE A 491 -7.28 4.30 0.04
C ILE A 491 -6.87 2.88 -0.40
N PRO A 492 -5.58 2.52 -0.37
CA PRO A 492 -5.16 1.16 -0.69
C PRO A 492 -5.57 0.22 0.45
N PRO A 493 -5.94 -1.05 0.17
CA PRO A 493 -6.08 -2.07 1.21
C PRO A 493 -4.73 -2.35 1.89
N PRO A 494 -4.68 -3.10 3.01
CA PRO A 494 -3.43 -3.51 3.60
C PRO A 494 -2.54 -4.20 2.56
N PRO A 495 -1.21 -3.97 2.54
CA PRO A 495 -0.31 -4.68 1.63
C PRO A 495 -0.57 -6.19 1.69
N PRO A 496 -0.81 -6.89 0.57
CA PRO A 496 -1.15 -8.30 0.59
C PRO A 496 -0.10 -9.14 1.34
N PRO A 497 -0.52 -10.11 2.17
CA PRO A 497 0.42 -11.00 2.84
C PRO A 497 1.17 -11.84 1.82
N VAL A 498 2.51 -11.79 1.80
CA VAL A 498 3.33 -12.64 0.94
C VAL A 498 3.27 -14.07 1.47
N VAL A 499 2.55 -14.96 0.77
CA VAL A 499 2.31 -16.34 1.23
C VAL A 499 3.31 -17.33 0.66
N ASN A 500 3.91 -18.15 1.54
CA ASN A 500 4.66 -19.36 1.19
C ASN A 500 3.84 -20.60 1.54
N VAL A 501 4.05 -21.69 0.79
CA VAL A 501 3.39 -22.99 1.00
C VAL A 501 4.45 -24.09 1.11
N ALA A 502 4.28 -25.02 2.05
CA ALA A 502 5.13 -26.20 2.17
C ALA A 502 4.32 -27.47 2.47
N TYR A 503 4.78 -28.63 1.97
CA TYR A 503 4.10 -29.92 2.15
C TYR A 503 4.89 -30.82 3.09
N ARG A 504 4.22 -31.38 4.10
CA ARG A 504 4.81 -32.35 5.02
C ARG A 504 4.17 -33.73 4.78
N PRO A 505 4.95 -34.79 4.44
CA PRO A 505 4.40 -36.13 4.34
C PRO A 505 3.69 -36.56 5.62
N ASN A 506 2.46 -37.03 5.50
CA ASN A 506 1.71 -37.60 6.62
C ASN A 506 2.07 -39.10 6.78
N SER A 507 1.64 -39.73 7.88
CA SER A 507 1.82 -41.17 8.11
C SER A 507 1.10 -42.06 7.09
N THR A 508 0.08 -41.52 6.40
CA THR A 508 -0.63 -42.21 5.32
C THR A 508 0.07 -41.94 3.98
N ILE A 509 0.44 -42.99 3.25
CA ILE A 509 1.12 -42.88 1.94
C ILE A 509 0.22 -42.13 0.94
N GLY A 510 0.80 -41.18 0.18
CA GLY A 510 0.06 -40.27 -0.73
C GLY A 510 -0.64 -39.09 -0.02
N THR A 511 -0.58 -39.09 1.31
CA THR A 511 -0.92 -38.09 2.33
C THR A 511 0.01 -36.89 2.50
N VAL A 512 -0.45 -35.63 2.53
CA VAL A 512 0.33 -34.54 3.15
C VAL A 512 -0.47 -33.69 4.13
N ASP A 513 0.24 -33.02 5.04
CA ASP A 513 -0.24 -31.81 5.68
C ASP A 513 0.26 -30.60 4.87
N VAL A 514 -0.60 -29.60 4.70
CA VAL A 514 -0.31 -28.37 3.96
C VAL A 514 0.01 -27.25 4.95
N SER A 515 1.18 -26.65 4.77
CA SER A 515 1.69 -25.51 5.52
C SER A 515 1.39 -24.23 4.76
N PHE A 516 0.65 -23.31 5.36
CA PHE A 516 0.54 -21.94 4.86
C PHE A 516 1.32 -20.99 5.73
N SER A 517 1.82 -19.90 5.15
CA SER A 517 2.74 -19.02 5.85
C SER A 517 2.88 -17.63 5.28
N TRP A 518 2.98 -16.59 6.09
CA TRP A 518 3.09 -15.24 5.56
C TRP A 518 3.99 -14.27 6.35
N GLY A 519 4.48 -13.24 5.64
CA GLY A 519 5.25 -12.13 6.18
C GLY A 519 4.41 -11.12 6.97
N ASP A 520 5.06 -10.14 7.61
CA ASP A 520 4.40 -9.14 8.48
C ASP A 520 4.06 -7.81 7.77
N VAL A 521 4.18 -7.76 6.44
CA VAL A 521 4.07 -6.55 5.61
C VAL A 521 2.74 -5.83 5.78
N SER A 522 1.64 -6.59 5.91
CA SER A 522 0.30 -6.05 6.15
C SER A 522 0.16 -5.34 7.50
N GLU A 523 1.00 -5.67 8.49
CA GLU A 523 0.92 -5.19 9.89
C GLU A 523 1.56 -3.82 10.10
N GLN A 524 2.07 -3.23 9.01
CA GLN A 524 2.52 -1.84 9.00
C GLN A 524 1.42 -0.90 8.48
N TYR A 525 0.28 -1.45 8.04
CA TYR A 525 -0.82 -0.69 7.48
C TYR A 525 -1.43 0.28 8.51
N ASN A 526 -1.27 1.56 8.21
CA ASN A 526 -1.75 2.70 8.98
C ASN A 526 -2.01 3.85 7.99
N TYR A 527 -3.17 3.83 7.34
CA TYR A 527 -3.53 4.77 6.29
C TYR A 527 -4.58 5.77 6.79
N LYS A 528 -4.25 7.06 6.79
CA LYS A 528 -5.23 8.10 7.15
C LYS A 528 -6.29 8.15 6.06
N ASP A 529 -7.56 8.11 6.45
CA ASP A 529 -8.65 8.38 5.53
C ASP A 529 -8.55 9.83 5.01
N GLN A 530 -8.22 9.96 3.73
CA GLN A 530 -8.16 11.24 3.00
C GLN A 530 -9.48 11.55 2.26
N LEU A 531 -10.36 10.56 2.09
CA LEU A 531 -11.63 10.70 1.39
C LEU A 531 -12.67 11.39 2.29
N PHE A 532 -12.88 10.89 3.50
CA PHE A 532 -13.86 11.45 4.43
C PHE A 532 -13.22 12.25 5.57
N ASN A 533 -11.90 12.15 5.76
CA ASN A 533 -11.16 12.73 6.90
C ASN A 533 -11.76 12.27 8.26
N GLN A 534 -12.29 11.04 8.29
CA GLN A 534 -13.05 10.48 9.42
C GLN A 534 -12.22 9.60 10.34
N GLY A 535 -11.02 9.16 9.96
CA GLY A 535 -10.19 8.34 10.83
C GLY A 535 -8.87 7.91 10.24
N THR A 536 -8.36 6.77 10.70
CA THR A 536 -7.16 6.12 10.17
C THR A 536 -7.40 4.62 10.20
N TYR A 537 -7.32 3.98 9.03
CA TYR A 537 -7.39 2.53 8.91
C TYR A 537 -6.08 1.94 9.41
N ARG A 538 -6.18 1.02 10.37
CA ARG A 538 -5.04 0.27 10.91
C ARG A 538 -5.24 -1.20 10.70
N PHE A 539 -4.15 -1.92 10.45
CA PHE A 539 -4.16 -3.38 10.39
C PHE A 539 -4.82 -3.97 11.64
N GLN A 540 -5.77 -4.88 11.45
CA GLN A 540 -6.46 -5.58 12.54
C GLN A 540 -6.23 -7.09 12.51
N GLY A 541 -6.10 -7.72 11.34
CA GLY A 541 -5.92 -9.16 11.27
C GLY A 541 -5.77 -9.77 9.88
N TYR A 542 -5.73 -11.11 9.88
CA TYR A 542 -5.73 -11.96 8.70
C TYR A 542 -6.94 -12.91 8.72
N GLU A 543 -7.47 -13.23 7.54
CA GLU A 543 -8.53 -14.23 7.34
C GLU A 543 -8.05 -15.27 6.31
N ILE A 544 -8.29 -16.55 6.59
CA ILE A 544 -7.85 -17.69 5.78
C ILE A 544 -9.10 -18.40 5.25
N TYR A 545 -9.19 -18.53 3.93
CA TYR A 545 -10.31 -19.15 3.25
C TYR A 545 -9.87 -20.38 2.47
N GLU A 546 -10.71 -21.40 2.45
CA GLU A 546 -10.68 -22.45 1.43
C GLU A 546 -11.78 -22.15 0.41
N ILE A 547 -11.46 -22.34 -0.86
CA ILE A 547 -12.32 -22.03 -2.00
C ILE A 547 -12.56 -23.33 -2.75
N LYS A 548 -13.84 -23.61 -3.02
CA LYS A 548 -14.27 -24.79 -3.76
C LYS A 548 -13.63 -24.79 -5.16
N LYS A 549 -13.07 -25.92 -5.57
CA LYS A 549 -12.34 -26.05 -6.83
C LYS A 549 -13.21 -25.67 -8.03
N SER A 550 -14.47 -26.07 -8.01
CA SER A 550 -15.48 -25.78 -9.03
C SER A 550 -16.12 -24.37 -8.97
N ALA A 551 -15.73 -23.49 -8.04
CA ALA A 551 -16.27 -22.14 -7.94
C ALA A 551 -16.04 -21.30 -9.21
N THR A 552 -17.12 -20.75 -9.77
CA THR A 552 -17.09 -19.83 -10.94
C THR A 552 -17.25 -18.36 -10.55
N GLN A 553 -17.78 -18.07 -9.37
CA GLN A 553 -17.95 -16.73 -8.82
C GLN A 553 -17.60 -16.73 -7.32
N LEU A 554 -16.76 -15.78 -6.92
CA LEU A 554 -16.38 -15.58 -5.51
C LEU A 554 -17.29 -14.52 -4.86
N PRO A 555 -17.57 -14.63 -3.55
CA PRO A 555 -18.42 -13.68 -2.84
C PRO A 555 -17.73 -12.32 -2.65
N ASP A 556 -18.53 -11.28 -2.64
CA ASP A 556 -18.15 -9.93 -2.24
C ASP A 556 -18.61 -9.71 -0.79
N PHE A 557 -17.65 -9.56 0.13
CA PHE A 557 -17.94 -9.41 1.56
C PHE A 557 -18.52 -8.04 1.93
N SER A 558 -18.62 -7.08 0.99
CA SER A 558 -19.43 -5.87 1.15
C SER A 558 -20.92 -6.09 0.82
N ARG A 559 -21.28 -7.25 0.24
CA ARG A 559 -22.62 -7.56 -0.27
C ARG A 559 -23.15 -8.90 0.29
N PRO A 560 -23.90 -8.87 1.42
CA PRO A 560 -24.43 -10.05 2.11
C PRO A 560 -25.20 -11.07 1.24
N GLU A 561 -25.76 -10.62 0.12
CA GLU A 561 -26.49 -11.42 -0.86
C GLU A 561 -25.59 -12.24 -1.80
N THR A 562 -24.33 -11.85 -1.98
CA THR A 562 -23.36 -12.58 -2.83
C THR A 562 -22.68 -13.74 -2.09
N ILE A 563 -22.84 -13.80 -0.77
CA ILE A 563 -22.21 -14.81 0.08
C ILE A 563 -22.85 -16.19 -0.15
N ASN A 564 -22.06 -17.09 -0.71
CA ASN A 564 -22.43 -18.46 -1.09
C ASN A 564 -21.60 -19.51 -0.31
N ASN A 565 -21.89 -20.80 -0.54
CA ASN A 565 -21.19 -21.91 0.12
C ASN A 565 -19.91 -22.37 -0.61
N ASP A 566 -19.52 -21.71 -1.70
CA ASP A 566 -18.33 -22.05 -2.50
C ASP A 566 -17.04 -21.45 -1.93
N VAL A 567 -17.14 -20.68 -0.84
CA VAL A 567 -16.02 -20.23 -0.01
C VAL A 567 -16.32 -20.47 1.47
N VAL A 568 -15.35 -21.03 2.21
CA VAL A 568 -15.44 -21.26 3.67
C VAL A 568 -14.29 -20.56 4.38
N LEU A 569 -14.60 -19.82 5.44
CA LEU A 569 -13.62 -19.28 6.39
C LEU A 569 -13.05 -20.42 7.24
N ILE A 570 -11.76 -20.67 7.11
CA ILE A 570 -11.01 -21.69 7.86
C ILE A 570 -10.57 -21.14 9.20
N ASP A 571 -9.96 -19.95 9.21
CA ASP A 571 -9.51 -19.30 10.43
C ASP A 571 -9.38 -17.78 10.28
N ALA A 572 -9.38 -17.05 11.40
CA ALA A 572 -9.12 -15.61 11.46
C ALA A 572 -8.19 -15.29 12.64
N PHE A 573 -7.11 -14.55 12.37
CA PHE A 573 -6.14 -14.12 13.37
C PHE A 573 -6.12 -12.60 13.47
N ASP A 574 -6.68 -12.07 14.55
CA ASP A 574 -6.81 -10.64 14.83
C ASP A 574 -5.89 -10.17 15.97
N LEU A 575 -5.71 -8.87 16.11
CA LEU A 575 -4.97 -8.28 17.23
C LEU A 575 -5.67 -8.59 18.57
N ARG A 576 -4.91 -8.46 19.67
CA ARG A 576 -5.44 -8.63 21.03
C ARG A 576 -5.60 -7.27 21.68
N ASP A 577 -6.76 -6.67 21.48
CA ASP A 577 -7.12 -5.31 21.88
C ASP A 577 -8.60 -5.27 22.36
N THR A 578 -9.34 -4.21 22.03
CA THR A 578 -10.74 -4.00 22.41
C THR A 578 -11.71 -4.11 21.23
N ILE A 579 -11.20 -4.34 20.02
CA ILE A 579 -11.99 -4.54 18.81
C ILE A 579 -12.42 -6.01 18.77
N GLY A 580 -13.71 -6.23 18.53
CA GLY A 580 -14.33 -7.56 18.49
C GLY A 580 -14.85 -7.88 17.09
N ILE A 581 -16.06 -8.42 17.02
CA ILE A 581 -16.82 -8.53 15.76
C ILE A 581 -17.00 -7.11 15.20
N VAL A 582 -16.54 -6.88 13.98
CA VAL A 582 -16.71 -5.58 13.32
C VAL A 582 -18.06 -5.57 12.63
N LEU A 583 -18.98 -4.78 13.17
CA LEU A 583 -20.33 -4.58 12.65
C LEU A 583 -20.38 -3.32 11.80
N ASP A 584 -20.89 -3.44 10.58
CA ASP A 584 -21.25 -2.27 9.75
C ASP A 584 -22.76 -2.17 9.55
N ASN A 585 -23.21 -0.97 9.23
CA ASN A 585 -24.60 -0.56 9.29
C ASN A 585 -25.21 -0.54 7.89
N PHE A 586 -25.87 -1.63 7.49
CA PHE A 586 -26.70 -1.61 6.29
C PHE A 586 -28.00 -0.87 6.62
N ARG A 587 -28.30 0.14 5.81
CA ARG A 587 -29.58 0.84 5.87
C ARG A 587 -30.69 -0.13 5.44
N THR A 588 -31.68 -0.35 6.30
CA THR A 588 -32.65 -1.47 6.16
C THR A 588 -33.74 -1.20 5.14
N GLY A 589 -33.81 0.02 4.62
CA GLY A 589 -34.95 0.50 3.85
C GLY A 589 -36.16 0.91 4.69
N VAL A 590 -36.05 0.97 6.01
CA VAL A 590 -37.14 1.35 6.92
C VAL A 590 -36.83 2.71 7.55
N THR A 591 -37.74 3.67 7.49
CA THR A 591 -37.59 4.98 8.15
C THR A 591 -38.59 5.11 9.30
N ILE A 592 -38.13 5.56 10.46
CA ILE A 592 -38.98 5.87 11.62
C ILE A 592 -38.56 7.25 12.11
N HIS A 593 -39.52 8.19 12.25
CA HIS A 593 -39.27 9.60 12.62
C HIS A 593 -38.13 10.24 11.79
N ASP A 594 -38.25 10.18 10.46
CA ASP A 594 -37.27 10.68 9.47
C ASP A 594 -35.82 10.19 9.64
N THR A 595 -35.63 9.15 10.46
CA THR A 595 -34.35 8.48 10.67
C THR A 595 -34.38 7.10 10.01
N GLU A 596 -33.55 6.93 8.99
CA GLU A 596 -33.38 5.64 8.31
C GLU A 596 -32.75 4.63 9.28
N GLN A 597 -33.49 3.55 9.55
CA GLN A 597 -33.06 2.48 10.42
C GLN A 597 -31.88 1.73 9.79
N VAL A 598 -30.91 1.39 10.62
CA VAL A 598 -29.72 0.65 10.23
C VAL A 598 -29.69 -0.68 10.97
N ALA A 599 -29.53 -1.77 10.23
CA ALA A 599 -29.29 -3.09 10.81
C ALA A 599 -27.77 -3.34 10.84
N PRO A 600 -27.21 -3.67 12.01
CA PRO A 600 -25.81 -4.05 12.11
C PRO A 600 -25.62 -5.46 11.55
N PHE A 601 -24.70 -5.62 10.60
CA PHE A 601 -24.27 -6.92 10.09
C PHE A 601 -22.76 -7.10 10.28
N PRO A 602 -22.28 -8.32 10.59
CA PRO A 602 -20.86 -8.60 10.74
C PRO A 602 -20.13 -8.58 9.38
N ILE A 603 -19.09 -7.76 9.30
CA ILE A 603 -18.13 -7.72 8.18
C ILE A 603 -16.84 -8.49 8.54
N VAL A 604 -16.55 -8.64 9.83
CA VAL A 604 -15.44 -9.48 10.35
C VAL A 604 -15.94 -10.33 11.53
N PRO A 605 -16.01 -11.67 11.39
CA PRO A 605 -15.93 -12.40 10.11
C PRO A 605 -17.09 -11.99 9.18
N PRO A 606 -17.02 -12.29 7.87
CA PRO A 606 -18.12 -12.00 6.96
C PRO A 606 -19.43 -12.68 7.36
N TYR A 607 -20.54 -12.03 7.04
CA TYR A 607 -21.88 -12.54 7.30
C TYR A 607 -22.11 -13.97 6.78
N LYS A 608 -22.95 -14.75 7.50
CA LYS A 608 -23.19 -16.20 7.33
C LYS A 608 -21.99 -17.14 7.54
N MET A 609 -20.75 -16.66 7.65
CA MET A 609 -19.61 -17.53 7.93
C MET A 609 -19.54 -17.91 9.41
N PRO A 610 -19.22 -19.18 9.75
CA PRO A 610 -19.08 -19.59 11.15
C PRO A 610 -17.91 -18.88 11.82
N LEU A 611 -18.07 -18.53 13.09
CA LEU A 611 -17.01 -17.90 13.90
C LEU A 611 -15.84 -18.87 14.10
N PRO A 612 -14.60 -18.51 13.69
CA PRO A 612 -13.44 -19.34 13.94
C PRO A 612 -13.15 -19.53 15.43
N ALA A 613 -12.68 -20.72 15.79
CA ALA A 613 -12.38 -21.04 17.19
C ALA A 613 -11.31 -20.11 17.76
N GLY A 614 -11.67 -19.30 18.76
CA GLY A 614 -10.79 -18.33 19.42
C GLY A 614 -10.83 -16.91 18.84
N PHE A 615 -11.68 -16.64 17.85
CA PHE A 615 -12.01 -15.28 17.39
C PHE A 615 -13.19 -14.70 18.22
N PRO A 616 -13.23 -13.38 18.51
CA PRO A 616 -12.16 -12.40 18.30
C PRO A 616 -11.08 -12.49 19.38
N ASN A 617 -10.00 -11.72 19.19
CA ASN A 617 -8.80 -11.62 20.02
C ASN A 617 -7.94 -12.90 20.06
N LYS A 618 -7.91 -13.64 18.94
CA LYS A 618 -7.08 -14.84 18.76
C LYS A 618 -5.59 -14.51 18.81
N GLY A 619 -5.20 -13.32 18.39
CA GLY A 619 -3.81 -12.90 18.27
C GLY A 619 -3.21 -13.30 16.93
N ILE A 620 -2.61 -12.32 16.26
CA ILE A 620 -1.91 -12.43 14.97
C ILE A 620 -0.98 -13.65 14.89
N GLN A 621 -1.39 -14.67 14.15
CA GLN A 621 -0.52 -15.69 13.60
C GLN A 621 -0.30 -15.43 12.12
N ARG A 622 0.74 -16.06 11.56
CA ARG A 622 1.13 -16.01 10.16
C ARG A 622 1.43 -17.39 9.56
N ASN A 623 0.81 -18.45 10.09
CA ASN A 623 0.76 -19.79 9.52
C ASN A 623 -0.49 -20.50 10.01
N ILE A 624 -0.79 -21.58 9.32
CA ILE A 624 -1.77 -22.57 9.74
C ILE A 624 -1.42 -23.93 9.11
N THR A 625 -1.58 -25.00 9.90
CA THR A 625 -1.51 -26.39 9.42
C THR A 625 -2.88 -26.80 8.97
N LEU A 626 -3.03 -27.11 7.69
CA LEU A 626 -4.23 -27.80 7.21
C LEU A 626 -3.87 -29.25 6.94
N ASN A 627 -4.50 -30.16 7.69
CA ASN A 627 -4.39 -31.61 7.50
C ASN A 627 -5.68 -32.22 6.91
N LYS A 628 -6.65 -31.36 6.55
CA LYS A 628 -7.93 -31.68 5.92
C LYS A 628 -8.46 -30.55 5.04
N THR A 629 -9.20 -30.90 3.98
CA THR A 629 -10.03 -30.02 3.13
C THR A 629 -11.46 -29.97 3.66
N GLN A 630 -12.12 -28.80 3.56
CA GLN A 630 -13.56 -28.65 3.84
C GLN A 630 -14.45 -29.16 2.70
N TYR A 631 -13.91 -29.30 1.49
CA TYR A 631 -14.63 -29.72 0.29
C TYR A 631 -14.39 -31.19 -0.09
N ALA A 632 -14.43 -32.09 0.90
CA ALA A 632 -14.24 -33.54 0.70
C ALA A 632 -15.14 -34.14 -0.41
N SER A 633 -16.31 -33.54 -0.68
CA SER A 633 -17.21 -33.92 -1.78
C SER A 633 -16.60 -33.75 -3.19
N GLU A 634 -15.62 -32.85 -3.37
CA GLU A 634 -14.87 -32.70 -4.63
C GLU A 634 -13.75 -33.75 -4.80
N TYR A 635 -13.47 -34.53 -3.75
CA TYR A 635 -12.37 -35.51 -3.69
C TYR A 635 -12.87 -36.91 -3.29
N ASN A 636 -14.02 -37.32 -3.85
CA ASN A 636 -14.66 -38.64 -3.60
C ASN A 636 -14.96 -38.94 -2.12
N GLY A 637 -15.25 -37.91 -1.32
CA GLY A 637 -15.50 -38.03 0.12
C GLY A 637 -14.23 -38.11 0.98
N ASN A 638 -13.04 -37.99 0.40
CA ASN A 638 -11.79 -37.96 1.16
C ASN A 638 -11.56 -36.56 1.74
N ASP A 639 -11.42 -36.48 3.07
CA ASP A 639 -11.16 -35.22 3.76
C ASP A 639 -9.68 -34.80 3.78
N LYS A 640 -8.76 -35.61 3.23
CA LYS A 640 -7.31 -35.36 3.24
C LYS A 640 -6.79 -34.64 2.00
N PHE A 641 -5.65 -33.96 2.17
CA PHE A 641 -4.86 -33.46 1.05
C PHE A 641 -4.07 -34.61 0.40
N ILE A 642 -4.42 -34.91 -0.84
CA ILE A 642 -3.84 -36.00 -1.62
C ILE A 642 -2.82 -35.42 -2.59
N VAL A 643 -1.65 -36.05 -2.70
CA VAL A 643 -0.61 -35.68 -3.67
C VAL A 643 -1.17 -35.68 -5.10
N GLY A 644 -0.88 -34.62 -5.86
CA GLY A 644 -1.31 -34.43 -7.25
C GLY A 644 -2.70 -33.78 -7.44
N ASN A 645 -3.56 -33.75 -6.41
CA ASN A 645 -4.85 -33.08 -6.48
C ASN A 645 -4.74 -31.56 -6.33
N GLU A 646 -5.62 -30.82 -6.99
CA GLU A 646 -5.67 -29.36 -6.92
C GLU A 646 -6.63 -28.88 -5.82
N TYR A 647 -6.18 -27.92 -5.02
CA TYR A 647 -6.96 -27.24 -3.97
C TYR A 647 -6.78 -25.71 -4.10
N LYS A 648 -7.76 -24.92 -3.67
CA LYS A 648 -7.73 -23.44 -3.77
C LYS A 648 -7.94 -22.80 -2.40
N PHE A 649 -7.15 -21.77 -2.10
CA PHE A 649 -7.18 -21.02 -0.85
C PHE A 649 -7.06 -19.52 -1.09
N ALA A 650 -7.33 -18.70 -0.08
CA ALA A 650 -6.94 -17.31 -0.05
C ALA A 650 -6.56 -16.88 1.37
N ILE A 651 -5.53 -16.04 1.50
CA ILE A 651 -5.14 -15.43 2.77
C ILE A 651 -5.16 -13.92 2.56
N VAL A 652 -6.05 -13.23 3.27
CA VAL A 652 -6.25 -11.79 3.13
C VAL A 652 -5.92 -11.10 4.44
N ALA A 653 -5.35 -9.90 4.35
CA ALA A 653 -5.25 -8.99 5.47
C ALA A 653 -6.42 -8.00 5.45
N TYR A 654 -6.84 -7.55 6.64
CA TYR A 654 -7.83 -6.50 6.79
C TYR A 654 -7.40 -5.46 7.84
N GLY A 655 -7.84 -4.22 7.62
CA GLY A 655 -7.69 -3.11 8.54
C GLY A 655 -9.04 -2.50 8.91
N VAL A 656 -9.12 -1.94 10.12
CA VAL A 656 -10.31 -1.29 10.69
C VAL A 656 -10.03 0.20 10.86
N CYS A 657 -11.03 1.04 10.57
CA CYS A 657 -10.93 2.48 10.83
C CYS A 657 -11.24 2.79 12.30
N ASP A 658 -10.37 3.57 12.96
CA ASP A 658 -10.70 4.11 14.28
C ASP A 658 -11.97 4.98 14.20
N PRO A 659 -12.96 4.79 15.08
CA PRO A 659 -14.13 5.67 15.14
C PRO A 659 -13.72 7.08 15.61
N ARG A 660 -14.13 8.10 14.85
CA ARG A 660 -14.10 9.48 15.36
C ARG A 660 -15.14 9.62 16.45
N ILE A 661 -14.68 9.84 17.68
CA ILE A 661 -15.53 10.30 18.78
C ILE A 661 -15.77 11.80 18.57
N ASP A 662 -17.04 12.22 18.55
CA ASP A 662 -17.41 13.63 18.45
C ASP A 662 -17.23 14.37 19.78
N SER A 663 -17.47 15.69 19.79
CA SER A 663 -17.34 16.51 21.00
C SER A 663 -18.37 16.20 22.10
N THR A 664 -19.30 15.28 21.87
CA THR A 664 -20.30 14.80 22.85
C THR A 664 -20.01 13.40 23.37
N GLY A 665 -18.93 12.75 22.90
CA GLY A 665 -18.55 11.39 23.32
C GLY A 665 -19.19 10.27 22.51
N HIS A 666 -19.96 10.59 21.46
CA HIS A 666 -20.56 9.57 20.59
C HIS A 666 -19.61 9.18 19.45
N SER A 667 -19.62 7.89 19.08
CA SER A 667 -18.98 7.43 17.85
C SER A 667 -19.76 7.99 16.66
N ALA A 668 -19.15 8.87 15.88
CA ALA A 668 -19.77 9.41 14.67
C ALA A 668 -20.14 8.28 13.70
N VAL A 669 -21.27 8.42 13.01
CA VAL A 669 -21.62 7.56 11.88
C VAL A 669 -20.60 7.81 10.77
N LEU A 670 -19.86 6.77 10.40
CA LEU A 670 -18.89 6.83 9.31
C LEU A 670 -19.64 6.81 7.97
N ASN A 671 -19.22 7.68 7.04
CA ASN A 671 -19.79 7.78 5.69
C ASN A 671 -19.04 6.90 4.67
N GLY A 672 -18.11 6.07 5.16
CA GLY A 672 -17.41 5.04 4.40
C GLY A 672 -17.26 3.77 5.25
N GLY A 673 -16.95 2.64 4.60
CA GLY A 673 -16.93 1.33 5.24
C GLY A 673 -15.92 1.22 6.38
N LYS A 674 -16.28 0.55 7.48
CA LYS A 674 -15.44 0.41 8.68
C LYS A 674 -14.20 -0.46 8.50
N VAL A 675 -14.20 -1.30 7.45
CA VAL A 675 -13.18 -2.30 7.18
C VAL A 675 -12.68 -2.14 5.75
N ILE A 676 -11.38 -2.32 5.56
CA ILE A 676 -10.77 -2.45 4.24
C ILE A 676 -9.90 -3.71 4.21
N ARG A 677 -10.09 -4.58 3.23
CA ARG A 677 -9.43 -5.90 3.12
C ARG A 677 -8.93 -6.18 1.70
N ASN A 678 -8.02 -7.15 1.55
CA ASN A 678 -7.65 -7.64 0.22
C ASN A 678 -8.83 -8.39 -0.45
N SER A 679 -8.89 -8.33 -1.78
CA SER A 679 -9.90 -9.06 -2.56
C SER A 679 -9.51 -10.54 -2.72
N LEU A 680 -10.46 -11.46 -2.46
CA LEU A 680 -10.26 -12.91 -2.65
C LEU A 680 -9.72 -13.27 -4.04
N SER A 681 -10.24 -12.63 -5.09
CA SER A 681 -9.84 -12.93 -6.48
C SER A 681 -8.37 -12.60 -6.74
N THR A 682 -7.84 -11.56 -6.08
CA THR A 682 -6.43 -11.15 -6.19
C THR A 682 -5.49 -11.98 -5.31
N GLN A 683 -6.03 -12.68 -4.30
CA GLN A 683 -5.28 -13.47 -3.32
C GLN A 683 -5.52 -14.98 -3.47
N LEU A 684 -5.93 -15.43 -4.67
CA LEU A 684 -6.22 -16.82 -4.95
C LEU A 684 -4.93 -17.64 -5.05
N ILE A 685 -4.76 -18.59 -4.13
CA ILE A 685 -3.63 -19.51 -4.04
C ILE A 685 -4.12 -20.89 -4.50
N THR A 686 -3.74 -21.30 -5.70
CA THR A 686 -4.00 -22.66 -6.21
C THR A 686 -2.79 -23.54 -5.91
N ILE A 687 -2.99 -24.64 -5.19
CA ILE A 687 -1.94 -25.59 -4.83
C ILE A 687 -2.20 -26.97 -5.42
N ARG A 688 -1.12 -27.70 -5.71
CA ARG A 688 -1.14 -29.13 -6.04
C ARG A 688 -0.04 -29.80 -5.20
N PRO A 689 -0.38 -30.56 -4.14
CA PRO A 689 0.64 -31.09 -3.25
C PRO A 689 1.55 -32.12 -3.91
N GLU A 690 2.83 -32.06 -3.61
CA GLU A 690 3.86 -32.96 -4.16
C GLU A 690 4.58 -33.71 -3.03
N ALA A 691 5.11 -34.90 -3.34
CA ALA A 691 5.92 -35.67 -2.39
C ALA A 691 7.39 -35.19 -2.44
N PRO A 692 8.08 -35.01 -1.30
CA PRO A 692 9.48 -34.60 -1.29
C PRO A 692 10.39 -35.66 -1.92
N THR A 693 11.27 -35.22 -2.80
CA THR A 693 12.19 -36.07 -3.57
C THR A 693 13.21 -36.75 -2.66
N ALA A 694 13.42 -38.06 -2.83
CA ALA A 694 14.43 -38.79 -2.07
C ALA A 694 15.85 -38.20 -2.31
N GLY A 695 16.60 -37.93 -1.23
CA GLY A 695 17.98 -37.45 -1.34
C GLY A 695 18.36 -36.10 -0.72
N THR A 696 17.61 -35.60 0.26
CA THR A 696 17.86 -34.26 0.83
C THR A 696 19.00 -34.22 1.86
N ASN A 697 19.93 -33.27 1.73
CA ASN A 697 21.03 -32.99 2.69
C ASN A 697 20.78 -31.68 3.47
N TYR A 698 21.16 -31.67 4.76
CA TYR A 698 20.97 -30.56 5.71
C TYR A 698 22.32 -30.15 6.34
N TYR A 699 22.57 -28.85 6.52
CA TYR A 699 23.88 -28.31 6.99
C TYR A 699 23.93 -27.94 8.47
N LEU A 700 22.81 -27.46 9.04
CA LEU A 700 22.62 -27.30 10.47
C LEU A 700 21.50 -28.27 10.90
N SER A 701 21.65 -28.87 12.07
CA SER A 701 20.69 -29.81 12.63
C SER A 701 19.78 -29.12 13.65
N ASN A 702 18.58 -29.66 13.86
CA ASN A 702 17.70 -29.23 14.95
C ASN A 702 18.44 -29.34 16.30
N GLY A 703 18.80 -28.21 16.91
CA GLY A 703 19.53 -28.10 18.18
C GLY A 703 20.73 -27.12 18.19
N ASP A 704 21.31 -26.78 17.03
CA ASP A 704 22.58 -26.01 16.94
C ASP A 704 22.44 -24.50 17.24
N THR A 705 23.50 -23.79 17.67
CA THR A 705 23.48 -22.35 18.07
C THR A 705 24.29 -21.41 17.15
N ILE A 706 23.97 -20.10 17.16
CA ILE A 706 24.48 -19.10 16.17
C ILE A 706 24.99 -17.78 16.83
N THR A 707 25.82 -16.96 16.16
CA THR A 707 26.57 -15.79 16.74
C THR A 707 26.20 -14.43 16.10
N THR A 708 26.17 -13.30 16.85
CA THR A 708 25.54 -12.01 16.39
C THR A 708 26.42 -10.75 16.20
N ASN A 709 25.88 -9.69 15.56
CA ASN A 709 26.53 -8.42 15.17
C ASN A 709 26.72 -7.38 16.29
N ARG A 710 26.04 -7.54 17.44
CA ARG A 710 26.32 -6.77 18.65
C ARG A 710 27.00 -7.67 19.66
N ARG A 711 28.02 -7.13 20.32
CA ARG A 711 28.93 -7.89 21.21
C ARG A 711 28.53 -7.85 22.68
N ASP A 712 27.34 -7.36 22.99
CA ASP A 712 26.68 -7.49 24.29
C ASP A 712 25.70 -8.69 24.31
N LEU A 713 25.38 -9.21 25.50
CA LEU A 713 24.77 -10.55 25.67
C LEU A 713 23.23 -10.55 25.62
N GLY A 714 22.63 -9.73 24.74
CA GLY A 714 21.17 -9.52 24.73
C GLY A 714 20.32 -10.62 24.06
N VAL A 715 20.90 -11.39 23.13
CA VAL A 715 20.16 -12.30 22.22
C VAL A 715 21.00 -13.54 21.83
N ILE A 716 20.37 -14.73 21.77
CA ILE A 716 20.99 -16.06 21.52
C ILE A 716 20.11 -16.95 20.59
N PRO A 717 20.52 -17.27 19.34
CA PRO A 717 19.77 -18.11 18.38
C PRO A 717 20.14 -19.62 18.38
N ILE A 718 19.16 -20.49 18.06
CA ILE A 718 19.17 -21.97 18.11
C ILE A 718 18.32 -22.57 16.96
N VAL A 719 18.74 -23.62 16.23
CA VAL A 719 17.97 -24.27 15.13
C VAL A 719 16.90 -25.25 15.63
N VAL A 720 15.73 -25.31 14.98
CA VAL A 720 14.55 -26.13 15.33
C VAL A 720 13.72 -26.68 14.15
N ASP A 721 13.88 -26.19 12.91
CA ASP A 721 13.37 -26.85 11.69
C ASP A 721 14.34 -26.69 10.52
N GLN A 722 15.28 -27.63 10.46
CA GLN A 722 16.32 -27.71 9.43
C GLN A 722 15.81 -27.79 7.99
N THR A 723 14.53 -28.12 7.75
CA THR A 723 13.95 -28.14 6.38
C THR A 723 13.60 -26.75 5.88
N GLN A 724 13.31 -25.82 6.81
CA GLN A 724 12.91 -24.45 6.55
C GLN A 724 14.06 -23.45 6.71
N LEU A 725 15.27 -23.91 7.06
CA LEU A 725 16.46 -23.06 7.05
C LEU A 725 16.68 -22.48 5.66
N LEU A 726 17.14 -21.24 5.61
CA LEU A 726 17.45 -20.53 4.38
C LEU A 726 18.92 -20.09 4.40
N ASN A 727 19.50 -19.82 3.24
CA ASN A 727 20.72 -19.01 3.22
C ASN A 727 20.27 -17.58 3.56
N ALA A 728 20.59 -17.08 4.76
CA ALA A 728 19.89 -15.93 5.34
C ALA A 728 20.66 -15.22 6.47
N LYS A 729 20.23 -14.01 6.85
CA LYS A 729 20.75 -13.18 7.93
C LYS A 729 19.63 -12.55 8.77
N TYR A 730 19.55 -12.84 10.05
CA TYR A 730 18.51 -12.44 11.00
C TYR A 730 18.89 -11.18 11.80
N ARG A 731 17.93 -10.58 12.49
CA ARG A 731 18.01 -9.32 13.26
C ARG A 731 17.03 -9.34 14.46
N ILE A 732 17.19 -8.56 15.54
CA ILE A 732 16.29 -8.55 16.73
C ILE A 732 16.25 -7.15 17.37
N SER A 733 15.09 -6.47 17.43
CA SER A 733 14.95 -5.05 17.83
C SER A 733 14.00 -4.80 19.03
N PHE A 734 14.37 -3.98 20.02
CA PHE A 734 13.62 -3.80 21.29
C PHE A 734 12.66 -2.59 21.35
N LYS A 735 11.73 -2.55 22.34
CA LYS A 735 10.57 -1.63 22.48
C LYS A 735 10.42 -0.98 23.87
N ALA A 736 9.50 0.01 23.95
CA ALA A 736 9.06 0.79 25.13
C ALA A 736 8.97 0.00 26.44
N ASP A 737 8.38 -1.18 26.36
CA ASP A 737 7.94 -2.01 27.47
C ASP A 737 8.90 -3.18 27.78
N THR A 738 10.16 -3.09 27.34
CA THR A 738 11.19 -4.17 27.37
C THR A 738 10.85 -5.40 26.51
N THR A 739 9.95 -5.27 25.52
CA THR A 739 9.71 -6.33 24.51
C THR A 739 10.52 -6.11 23.23
N TYR A 740 10.44 -7.02 22.25
CA TYR A 740 11.23 -6.96 21.00
C TYR A 740 10.53 -7.62 19.80
N ASN A 741 10.99 -7.27 18.59
CA ASN A 741 10.75 -7.92 17.30
C ASN A 741 11.99 -8.69 16.85
N ILE A 742 11.85 -9.53 15.84
CA ILE A 742 12.93 -10.20 15.12
C ILE A 742 12.86 -9.76 13.65
N LEU A 743 13.95 -9.75 12.88
CA LEU A 743 13.96 -9.44 11.44
C LEU A 743 14.88 -10.43 10.66
N ARG A 744 14.87 -10.46 9.32
CA ARG A 744 15.64 -11.38 8.46
C ARG A 744 15.79 -10.96 6.99
N GLN A 745 17.01 -10.98 6.49
CA GLN A 745 17.45 -10.90 5.11
C GLN A 745 17.76 -12.29 4.54
N LEU A 746 17.64 -12.51 3.22
CA LEU A 746 18.07 -13.75 2.56
C LEU A 746 19.42 -13.55 1.84
N SER A 747 20.16 -14.63 1.58
CA SER A 747 21.43 -14.59 0.85
C SER A 747 21.19 -14.18 -0.60
N GLY A 748 21.98 -13.22 -1.09
CA GLY A 748 21.71 -12.51 -2.35
C GLY A 748 20.67 -11.38 -2.24
N SER A 749 19.89 -11.30 -1.17
CA SER A 749 19.04 -10.14 -0.85
C SER A 749 19.83 -9.09 -0.05
N THR A 750 19.39 -7.83 -0.12
CA THR A 750 20.02 -6.67 0.53
C THR A 750 19.22 -6.10 1.71
N ALA A 751 18.01 -6.61 1.98
CA ALA A 751 17.06 -6.05 2.96
C ALA A 751 16.61 -7.06 4.03
N PHE A 752 16.28 -6.58 5.24
CA PHE A 752 15.83 -7.39 6.39
C PHE A 752 14.31 -7.29 6.62
N ASP A 753 13.56 -8.38 6.39
CA ASP A 753 12.14 -8.58 6.68
C ASP A 753 11.84 -8.52 8.18
N THR A 754 10.81 -7.83 8.66
CA THR A 754 10.44 -7.87 10.09
C THR A 754 9.54 -9.08 10.42
N LEU A 755 9.67 -9.57 11.66
CA LEU A 755 9.13 -10.83 12.16
C LEU A 755 8.59 -10.56 13.58
N LYS A 756 7.26 -10.63 13.76
CA LYS A 756 6.55 -10.06 14.93
C LYS A 756 5.76 -11.08 15.76
N LYS A 757 5.47 -10.70 17.01
CA LYS A 757 5.02 -11.52 18.16
C LYS A 757 3.50 -11.67 18.34
N VAL A 758 3.05 -12.81 18.87
CA VAL A 758 1.70 -13.05 19.44
C VAL A 758 1.71 -13.06 20.99
N ARG A 759 0.60 -12.81 21.71
CA ARG A 759 0.56 -12.81 23.20
C ARG A 759 -0.61 -13.58 23.86
N ASP A 760 -0.32 -14.81 24.28
CA ASP A 760 -1.00 -15.70 25.24
C ASP A 760 -2.05 -15.11 26.21
N LYS A 761 -3.23 -15.75 26.28
CA LYS A 761 -4.09 -15.78 27.48
C LYS A 761 -4.58 -17.19 27.82
N ASP A 762 -4.76 -18.06 26.82
CA ASP A 762 -5.36 -19.40 26.98
C ASP A 762 -4.53 -20.52 26.31
N SER A 763 -3.30 -20.71 26.78
CA SER A 763 -2.44 -21.86 26.44
C SER A 763 -2.39 -22.89 27.58
N LYS A 764 -3.57 -23.37 28.01
CA LYS A 764 -3.72 -24.66 28.71
C LYS A 764 -4.02 -25.76 27.68
N PHE A 765 -2.98 -26.27 27.03
CA PHE A 765 -3.02 -27.58 26.39
C PHE A 765 -1.86 -28.43 26.92
N ILE A 766 -2.22 -29.42 27.73
CA ILE A 766 -1.39 -30.62 27.86
C ILE A 766 -1.68 -31.46 26.59
N THR A 767 -0.60 -31.97 25.99
CA THR A 767 -0.56 -32.86 24.79
C THR A 767 -1.13 -32.31 23.46
N GLY A 768 -0.23 -32.07 22.49
CA GLY A 768 -0.56 -31.77 21.10
C GLY A 768 0.59 -31.05 20.36
N TYR A 769 1.20 -31.70 19.35
CA TYR A 769 2.26 -31.14 18.51
C TYR A 769 1.64 -30.53 17.24
N ASP A 770 2.22 -29.46 16.69
CA ASP A 770 1.78 -28.88 15.41
C ASP A 770 2.95 -28.30 14.59
N SER A 771 2.88 -28.47 13.26
CA SER A 771 4.06 -28.67 12.40
C SER A 771 4.09 -27.89 11.08
N THR A 772 3.46 -26.72 11.00
CA THR A 772 3.56 -25.85 9.80
C THR A 772 3.95 -24.42 10.17
N ALA A 773 4.89 -24.32 11.10
CA ALA A 773 5.33 -23.10 11.75
C ALA A 773 6.10 -22.11 10.84
N THR A 774 5.55 -21.74 9.68
CA THR A 774 6.09 -20.73 8.76
C THR A 774 5.36 -19.38 8.83
N VAL A 775 4.71 -19.07 9.98
CA VAL A 775 4.87 -17.69 10.53
C VAL A 775 6.39 -17.56 10.53
N LEU A 776 6.95 -16.39 10.37
CA LEU A 776 8.24 -16.14 10.99
C LEU A 776 8.17 -16.45 12.51
N ASN A 777 8.10 -17.73 12.97
CA ASN A 777 7.18 -18.18 14.03
C ASN A 777 7.55 -17.79 15.45
N LEU A 778 7.21 -16.53 15.66
CA LEU A 778 7.34 -15.75 16.85
C LEU A 778 6.39 -16.21 17.98
N LYS A 779 6.31 -17.53 18.22
CA LYS A 779 5.71 -18.19 19.39
C LYS A 779 6.23 -17.54 20.66
N PHE A 780 5.33 -17.08 21.50
CA PHE A 780 5.65 -16.71 22.87
C PHE A 780 5.43 -17.95 23.74
N THR A 781 6.38 -18.28 24.61
CA THR A 781 6.14 -19.15 25.77
C THR A 781 5.91 -18.25 26.98
N ARG A 782 4.66 -17.88 27.28
CA ARG A 782 4.39 -17.20 28.56
C ARG A 782 4.57 -18.21 29.68
N ASN A 783 5.50 -17.92 30.58
CA ASN A 783 5.25 -18.20 31.99
C ASN A 783 4.85 -16.90 32.70
N ARG A 784 3.75 -16.93 33.47
CA ARG A 784 3.16 -15.76 34.14
C ARG A 784 3.64 -15.67 35.59
N SER A 785 4.85 -15.16 35.82
CA SER A 785 5.30 -14.75 37.16
C SER A 785 6.49 -13.75 37.16
N GLY A 786 6.64 -12.99 36.07
CA GLY A 786 7.51 -11.82 36.00
C GLY A 786 9.00 -12.09 35.79
N GLY A 787 9.66 -11.20 35.04
CA GLY A 787 11.11 -11.05 35.03
C GLY A 787 11.94 -12.19 34.45
N THR A 788 11.43 -12.94 33.48
CA THR A 788 12.19 -13.93 32.73
C THR A 788 12.30 -13.57 31.26
N ASP A 789 13.27 -14.21 30.62
CA ASP A 789 13.63 -14.13 29.21
C ASP A 789 12.49 -14.56 28.29
N SER A 790 12.65 -14.28 27.00
CA SER A 790 11.64 -14.54 25.98
C SER A 790 12.30 -15.10 24.73
N ALA A 791 11.75 -16.16 24.15
CA ALA A 791 12.32 -16.82 22.95
C ALA A 791 11.31 -16.92 21.79
N ARG A 792 11.77 -17.05 20.53
CA ARG A 792 10.90 -17.40 19.37
C ARG A 792 11.57 -17.87 18.08
N VAL A 793 10.87 -18.69 17.30
CA VAL A 793 11.34 -19.41 16.10
C VAL A 793 11.22 -18.60 14.81
N VAL A 794 12.15 -18.75 13.85
CA VAL A 794 12.09 -18.20 12.49
C VAL A 794 12.92 -19.04 11.53
N ASP A 795 12.40 -19.49 10.38
CA ASP A 795 13.10 -20.38 9.41
C ASP A 795 13.70 -21.62 10.07
N GLY A 796 12.96 -22.16 11.04
CA GLY A 796 13.49 -23.17 11.92
C GLY A 796 14.66 -22.70 12.79
N ILE A 797 14.64 -21.45 13.31
CA ILE A 797 15.63 -20.89 14.24
C ILE A 797 14.96 -20.15 15.42
N LEU A 798 14.93 -20.78 16.59
CA LEU A 798 14.56 -20.21 17.89
C LEU A 798 15.58 -19.17 18.40
N MET A 799 15.14 -17.95 18.66
CA MET A 799 15.96 -16.84 19.16
C MET A 799 15.54 -16.45 20.57
N ASN A 800 16.38 -16.75 21.55
CA ASN A 800 16.22 -16.45 22.96
C ASN A 800 16.75 -15.03 23.29
N VAL A 801 16.09 -14.31 24.20
CA VAL A 801 16.33 -12.88 24.43
C VAL A 801 16.19 -12.52 25.91
N VAL A 802 17.23 -11.89 26.46
CA VAL A 802 17.41 -11.71 27.91
C VAL A 802 16.70 -10.45 28.43
N ARG A 803 16.00 -10.55 29.56
CA ARG A 803 15.18 -9.46 30.13
C ARG A 803 15.62 -9.05 31.55
N ILE A 804 15.81 -7.73 31.77
CA ILE A 804 16.13 -7.18 33.11
C ILE A 804 14.87 -6.57 33.76
N ARG A 805 14.69 -6.79 35.07
CA ARG A 805 13.78 -5.99 35.93
C ARG A 805 14.58 -4.97 36.75
N SER A 806 14.02 -3.78 36.95
CA SER A 806 14.49 -2.81 37.94
C SER A 806 14.14 -3.30 39.36
N ASN A 807 15.02 -4.09 39.96
CA ASN A 807 14.90 -4.54 41.35
C ASN A 807 15.75 -3.65 42.28
N ASP A 808 15.51 -2.34 42.29
CA ASP A 808 15.91 -1.49 43.42
C ASP A 808 14.68 -1.22 44.30
N PRO A 809 14.59 -1.81 45.50
CA PRO A 809 13.45 -1.59 46.39
C PRO A 809 13.46 -0.22 47.10
N GLN A 810 14.53 0.58 47.02
CA GLN A 810 14.69 1.80 47.82
C GLN A 810 14.45 3.12 47.10
N SER A 811 14.44 3.18 45.76
CA SER A 811 14.33 4.46 45.03
C SER A 811 12.91 5.00 44.84
N GLY A 812 11.86 4.20 45.03
CA GLY A 812 10.46 4.65 44.95
C GLY A 812 10.00 5.24 43.60
N ASN A 813 10.83 5.19 42.56
CA ASN A 813 10.61 5.86 41.27
C ASN A 813 10.82 4.87 40.10
N PRO A 814 9.77 4.49 39.35
CA PRO A 814 9.83 3.35 38.43
C PRO A 814 10.50 3.60 37.06
N ASN A 815 11.11 4.78 36.81
CA ASN A 815 11.27 5.28 35.42
C ASN A 815 12.69 5.52 34.86
N ASN A 816 13.81 5.28 35.56
CA ASN A 816 15.13 5.27 34.86
C ASN A 816 16.28 4.65 35.68
N LEU A 817 17.04 3.72 35.08
CA LEU A 817 18.31 3.22 35.62
C LEU A 817 19.37 3.07 34.50
N GLY A 818 20.16 4.13 34.29
CA GLY A 818 21.41 4.10 33.52
C GLY A 818 21.30 4.41 32.02
N VAL A 819 21.70 5.62 31.63
CA VAL A 819 21.94 6.02 30.22
C VAL A 819 23.43 6.10 29.91
N LEU A 820 24.23 6.43 30.93
CA LEU A 820 25.67 6.24 31.03
C LEU A 820 25.92 5.47 32.34
N LYS A 821 27.05 4.77 32.46
CA LYS A 821 27.42 4.01 33.66
C LYS A 821 28.93 4.11 33.90
N ASP A 822 29.31 4.54 35.09
CA ASP A 822 30.66 4.30 35.62
C ASP A 822 30.71 2.90 36.23
N VAL A 823 31.70 2.09 35.85
CA VAL A 823 31.93 0.75 36.41
C VAL A 823 32.80 0.87 37.67
N THR A 824 32.27 0.44 38.82
CA THR A 824 33.09 0.06 39.97
C THR A 824 33.74 -1.31 39.71
N SER A 825 34.95 -1.52 40.24
CA SER A 825 35.93 -2.47 39.72
C SER A 825 35.71 -3.96 40.05
N THR A 826 34.48 -4.40 40.35
CA THR A 826 34.19 -5.80 40.75
C THR A 826 32.82 -6.28 40.26
N MET A 827 32.79 -7.38 39.48
CA MET A 827 31.56 -8.07 39.04
C MET A 827 31.67 -9.59 39.21
N LYS A 828 30.53 -10.28 39.42
CA LYS A 828 30.43 -11.75 39.50
C LYS A 828 30.20 -12.39 38.11
N PRO A 829 30.57 -13.68 37.89
CA PRO A 829 30.63 -14.29 36.56
C PRO A 829 29.30 -14.28 35.77
N ASP A 830 28.18 -14.58 36.42
CA ASP A 830 26.89 -14.82 35.75
C ASP A 830 25.93 -13.61 35.78
N SER A 831 26.46 -12.39 35.85
CA SER A 831 25.67 -11.16 35.93
C SER A 831 25.44 -10.52 34.56
N ILE A 832 24.18 -10.42 34.15
CA ILE A 832 23.70 -9.89 32.87
C ILE A 832 23.85 -8.35 32.66
N GLN A 833 24.88 -7.68 33.22
CA GLN A 833 24.81 -6.22 33.53
C GLN A 833 25.98 -5.23 33.20
N THR A 834 27.17 -5.61 32.69
CA THR A 834 28.12 -4.63 32.05
C THR A 834 29.33 -5.27 31.36
N ARG A 835 29.98 -4.54 30.42
CA ARG A 835 31.42 -4.71 30.06
C ARG A 835 32.24 -3.42 29.78
N LEU A 836 31.69 -2.20 29.66
CA LEU A 836 32.45 -0.96 29.36
C LEU A 836 31.93 0.31 30.10
N ARG A 837 32.75 1.37 30.11
CA ARG A 837 32.42 2.74 30.60
C ARG A 837 31.83 3.63 29.49
N GLY A 838 31.06 4.66 29.86
CA GLY A 838 30.25 5.46 28.92
C GLY A 838 30.94 6.59 28.12
N TRP A 839 32.27 6.70 28.10
CA TRP A 839 33.00 7.78 27.41
C TRP A 839 34.48 7.43 27.18
N GLU A 840 35.12 8.05 26.17
CA GLU A 840 36.56 7.98 25.88
C GLU A 840 37.08 9.29 25.25
N TYR A 841 38.41 9.48 25.22
CA TYR A 841 39.08 10.63 24.59
C TYR A 841 40.14 10.12 23.61
N PHE A 842 40.29 10.76 22.45
CA PHE A 842 41.21 10.36 21.39
C PHE A 842 42.06 11.54 20.84
N PRO A 843 43.39 11.37 20.71
CA PRO A 843 44.16 10.22 21.18
C PRO A 843 44.22 10.21 22.72
N SER A 844 44.19 9.01 23.33
CA SER A 844 43.95 8.88 24.78
C SER A 844 45.08 9.43 25.67
N ASN A 845 46.25 9.67 25.09
CA ASN A 845 47.40 10.32 25.73
C ASN A 845 47.36 11.86 25.69
N ASN A 846 46.45 12.47 24.92
CA ASN A 846 46.32 13.94 24.81
C ASN A 846 45.02 14.48 25.45
N ASN A 847 44.44 13.73 26.41
CA ASN A 847 43.26 14.21 27.12
C ASN A 847 43.61 15.43 28.00
N TRP A 848 43.15 16.61 27.61
CA TRP A 848 43.39 17.88 28.33
C TRP A 848 42.31 18.24 29.36
N LEU A 849 41.23 17.46 29.46
CA LEU A 849 40.03 17.83 30.22
C LEU A 849 39.47 16.72 31.13
N THR A 850 38.74 17.16 32.16
CA THR A 850 38.14 16.31 33.19
C THR A 850 36.80 16.85 33.68
N GLY A 851 36.08 16.10 34.52
CA GLY A 851 34.85 16.57 35.14
C GLY A 851 35.07 17.76 36.08
N SER A 852 34.23 18.77 35.99
CA SER A 852 34.15 19.85 36.98
C SER A 852 33.39 19.40 38.23
N ASN A 853 33.67 20.01 39.38
CA ASN A 853 32.94 19.75 40.64
C ASN A 853 31.62 20.55 40.73
N PHE A 854 31.07 21.01 39.61
CA PHE A 854 29.83 21.77 39.61
C PHE A 854 28.65 20.88 40.06
N LYS A 855 28.24 21.07 41.32
CA LYS A 855 27.12 20.37 41.95
C LYS A 855 25.97 21.35 42.13
N ILE A 856 24.82 21.06 41.53
CA ILE A 856 23.58 21.73 41.94
C ILE A 856 23.08 21.03 43.20
N ALA A 857 22.61 21.80 44.18
CA ALA A 857 22.23 21.27 45.48
C ALA A 857 21.13 20.18 45.35
N ASP A 858 21.32 19.11 46.14
CA ASP A 858 20.36 18.04 46.47
C ASP A 858 20.02 16.94 45.44
N ASP A 859 20.80 16.70 44.39
CA ASP A 859 20.75 15.41 43.68
C ASP A 859 22.14 14.78 43.44
N LYS A 860 22.24 13.45 43.68
CA LYS A 860 23.41 12.61 43.48
C LYS A 860 23.46 11.96 42.08
N GLY A 861 22.51 12.29 41.20
CA GLY A 861 22.21 11.59 39.94
C GLY A 861 23.11 11.84 38.71
N TRP A 862 24.44 12.02 38.85
CA TRP A 862 25.33 12.11 37.68
C TRP A 862 25.56 10.74 37.03
N GLN A 863 25.31 10.64 35.71
CA GLN A 863 25.35 9.35 35.00
C GLN A 863 26.77 8.95 34.51
N SER A 864 27.72 9.89 34.51
CA SER A 864 29.14 9.60 34.70
C SER A 864 29.76 10.65 35.63
N THR A 865 30.23 10.18 36.79
CA THR A 865 30.87 10.98 37.84
C THR A 865 32.28 11.41 37.44
N SER A 866 32.96 10.62 36.61
CA SER A 866 34.34 10.85 36.20
C SER A 866 34.51 12.00 35.19
N MET A 867 33.49 12.27 34.37
CA MET A 867 33.50 13.34 33.33
C MET A 867 32.46 14.46 33.56
N SER A 868 31.71 14.43 34.67
CA SER A 868 30.58 15.35 34.92
C SER A 868 29.66 15.48 33.70
N LEU A 869 29.29 14.31 33.18
CA LEU A 869 28.55 14.11 31.93
C LEU A 869 27.25 13.39 32.22
N THR A 870 26.14 13.90 31.67
CA THR A 870 24.82 13.29 31.88
C THR A 870 23.88 13.53 30.70
N TYR A 871 22.86 12.69 30.61
CA TYR A 871 21.62 13.01 29.92
C TYR A 871 20.73 13.83 30.88
N PRO A 872 20.21 15.00 30.47
CA PRO A 872 19.41 15.86 31.35
C PRO A 872 18.00 15.28 31.58
N THR A 873 17.61 15.21 32.86
CA THR A 873 16.25 14.86 33.26
C THR A 873 15.75 15.87 34.30
N VAL A 874 14.42 15.98 34.44
CA VAL A 874 13.76 16.88 35.39
C VAL A 874 14.25 16.74 36.83
N PHE A 875 14.80 15.57 37.20
CA PHE A 875 15.39 15.29 38.51
C PHE A 875 16.89 15.61 38.54
N THR A 876 17.67 15.02 37.62
CA THR A 876 19.14 15.07 37.63
C THR A 876 19.75 16.46 37.37
N TYR A 877 18.98 17.42 36.87
CA TYR A 877 19.47 18.77 36.58
C TYR A 877 18.40 19.84 36.85
N THR A 878 17.98 19.96 38.12
CA THR A 878 17.02 20.95 38.66
C THR A 878 15.96 21.47 37.67
N GLY A 879 15.04 20.60 37.26
CA GLY A 879 13.90 21.00 36.44
C GLY A 879 14.15 21.16 34.94
N LEU A 880 15.35 20.86 34.43
CA LEU A 880 15.57 20.72 32.97
C LEU A 880 14.92 19.45 32.44
N GLY A 881 13.88 19.58 31.62
CA GLY A 881 13.40 18.50 30.75
C GLY A 881 14.10 18.54 29.39
N SER A 882 14.38 17.37 28.81
CA SER A 882 14.74 17.24 27.39
C SER A 882 13.62 16.55 26.61
N ALA A 883 13.36 17.05 25.41
CA ALA A 883 12.52 16.43 24.39
C ALA A 883 13.24 15.28 23.67
N TYR A 884 14.58 15.25 23.69
CA TYR A 884 15.35 14.11 23.20
C TYR A 884 15.33 12.99 24.24
N LYS A 885 15.23 11.73 23.80
CA LYS A 885 15.06 10.59 24.71
C LYS A 885 16.37 9.83 24.94
N ALA A 886 16.50 9.27 26.14
CA ALA A 886 17.65 8.44 26.57
C ALA A 886 17.97 7.25 25.64
N ASP A 887 16.97 6.69 24.98
CA ASP A 887 17.10 5.58 24.03
C ASP A 887 17.54 6.02 22.62
N SER A 888 17.31 7.28 22.30
CA SER A 888 17.64 7.90 21.02
C SER A 888 19.04 8.50 21.01
N LEU A 889 19.71 8.54 22.17
CA LEU A 889 21.07 9.03 22.31
C LEU A 889 22.05 8.25 21.41
N LYS A 890 22.91 9.02 20.77
CA LYS A 890 23.87 8.55 19.77
C LYS A 890 25.26 8.50 20.38
N ARG A 891 26.16 7.71 19.80
CA ARG A 891 27.58 7.98 20.02
C ARG A 891 27.84 9.39 19.44
N VAL A 892 28.38 10.28 20.26
CA VAL A 892 28.67 11.67 19.86
C VAL A 892 30.15 11.89 19.97
N ARG A 893 30.72 12.60 18.98
CA ARG A 893 32.11 13.02 18.96
C ARG A 893 32.20 14.53 18.83
N ILE A 894 32.92 15.14 19.76
CA ILE A 894 33.28 16.56 19.71
C ILE A 894 34.67 16.62 19.09
N ALA A 895 34.81 17.23 17.91
CA ALA A 895 36.06 17.34 17.18
C ALA A 895 36.58 18.79 17.25
N PHE A 896 37.75 18.97 17.85
CA PHE A 896 38.33 20.29 18.09
C PHE A 896 39.13 20.81 16.88
N VAL A 897 39.06 22.12 16.62
CA VAL A 897 39.72 22.79 15.48
C VAL A 897 40.80 23.77 15.93
N ALA A 898 41.67 24.19 15.00
CA ALA A 898 42.86 25.00 15.31
C ALA A 898 42.55 26.42 15.84
N ASP A 899 41.42 27.01 15.45
CA ASP A 899 41.03 28.37 15.82
C ASP A 899 39.62 28.43 16.43
N THR A 900 39.51 29.23 17.50
CA THR A 900 38.30 29.51 18.27
C THR A 900 37.11 30.05 17.47
N ASN A 901 37.34 30.74 16.34
CA ASN A 901 36.28 31.28 15.50
C ASN A 901 35.90 30.37 14.31
N SER A 902 36.67 29.30 14.07
CA SER A 902 36.57 28.47 12.85
C SER A 902 35.71 27.20 13.01
N GLY A 903 35.14 26.97 14.20
CA GLY A 903 34.15 25.91 14.42
C GLY A 903 32.72 26.35 14.10
N GLN A 904 31.76 25.81 14.84
CA GLN A 904 30.34 26.05 14.58
C GLN A 904 29.76 27.23 15.37
N SER A 905 28.63 27.78 14.91
CA SER A 905 27.88 28.86 15.58
C SER A 905 26.95 28.26 16.65
N ALA A 906 27.35 28.28 17.91
CA ALA A 906 26.56 27.80 19.03
C ALA A 906 25.62 28.88 19.60
N TYR A 907 24.50 28.49 20.21
CA TYR A 907 23.65 29.41 20.97
C TYR A 907 24.30 29.74 22.32
N ARG A 908 24.21 31.00 22.77
CA ARG A 908 24.80 31.47 24.02
C ARG A 908 23.73 31.88 25.02
N PHE A 909 23.83 31.33 26.22
CA PHE A 909 23.00 31.69 27.37
C PHE A 909 23.88 32.27 28.48
N VAL A 910 23.35 33.21 29.26
CA VAL A 910 24.07 33.82 30.39
C VAL A 910 23.27 33.66 31.68
N SER A 911 23.89 33.11 32.72
CA SER A 911 23.30 33.00 34.06
C SER A 911 23.38 34.32 34.82
N ASN A 912 22.28 34.74 35.45
CA ASN A 912 22.14 35.94 36.25
C ASN A 912 21.38 35.64 37.56
N ARG A 913 21.99 35.95 38.71
CA ARG A 913 21.34 35.99 40.02
C ARG A 913 21.65 37.35 40.65
N GLN A 914 20.64 38.21 40.81
CA GLN A 914 20.88 39.60 41.19
C GLN A 914 21.59 39.74 42.55
N THR A 915 22.76 40.37 42.55
CA THR A 915 23.16 41.34 43.59
C THR A 915 23.96 42.44 42.88
N ALA A 916 23.66 43.71 43.18
CA ALA A 916 24.23 44.84 42.43
C ALA A 916 25.74 45.00 42.67
N GLY A 917 26.54 45.20 41.61
CA GLY A 917 27.94 45.60 41.75
C GLY A 917 28.88 45.33 40.58
N TYR A 918 28.58 44.37 39.70
CA TYR A 918 29.48 43.96 38.61
C TYR A 918 28.84 44.15 37.22
N LEU A 919 29.59 44.82 36.35
CA LEU A 919 29.20 45.11 34.97
C LEU A 919 29.78 44.04 34.05
N ALA A 920 28.93 43.40 33.23
CA ALA A 920 29.40 42.65 32.09
C ALA A 920 30.06 43.61 31.08
N ASP A 921 31.13 43.19 30.41
CA ASP A 921 31.92 44.05 29.52
C ASP A 921 31.04 44.61 28.38
N PRO A 922 30.76 45.93 28.34
CA PRO A 922 29.79 46.51 27.40
C PRO A 922 30.06 46.20 25.91
N SER A 923 31.28 45.82 25.54
CA SER A 923 31.65 45.49 24.17
C SER A 923 31.00 44.21 23.61
N TYR A 924 30.42 43.35 24.46
CA TYR A 924 29.73 42.11 24.03
C TYR A 924 28.20 42.15 24.18
N ALA A 925 27.62 43.36 24.18
CA ALA A 925 26.18 43.64 24.09
C ALA A 925 25.49 42.98 22.86
N PRO A 926 24.15 42.78 22.84
CA PRO A 926 23.13 43.34 23.74
C PRO A 926 22.90 42.53 25.02
N TYR A 927 23.21 43.12 26.17
CA TYR A 927 22.84 42.57 27.47
C TYR A 927 21.42 42.93 27.86
N ILE A 928 20.77 42.06 28.63
CA ILE A 928 19.50 42.40 29.28
C ILE A 928 19.76 43.33 30.48
N SER A 929 19.18 44.53 30.40
CA SER A 929 19.09 45.51 31.50
C SER A 929 17.93 45.24 32.47
N ASN A 930 17.01 44.33 32.14
CA ASN A 930 15.95 43.89 33.06
C ASN A 930 16.52 42.94 34.13
N GLY A 931 16.23 43.21 35.40
CA GLY A 931 16.68 42.44 36.56
C GLY A 931 16.15 41.00 36.71
N ALA A 932 15.88 40.30 35.62
CA ALA A 932 15.36 38.93 35.63
C ALA A 932 16.44 37.92 36.08
N VAL A 933 16.12 37.15 37.11
CA VAL A 933 16.95 36.05 37.62
C VAL A 933 16.74 34.81 36.76
N GLY A 934 17.82 34.23 36.22
CA GLY A 934 17.72 33.09 35.31
C GLY A 934 18.95 32.79 34.48
N PHE A 935 18.78 32.00 33.41
CA PHE A 935 19.80 31.69 32.41
C PHE A 935 19.26 32.08 31.04
N ILE A 936 19.45 33.34 30.66
CA ILE A 936 18.70 33.96 29.57
C ILE A 936 19.48 33.87 28.26
N TYR A 937 18.78 33.56 27.16
CA TYR A 937 19.34 33.60 25.82
C TYR A 937 19.90 35.00 25.49
N GLN A 938 21.09 35.06 24.88
CA GLN A 938 21.70 36.33 24.43
C GLN A 938 21.82 36.39 22.91
N ASP A 939 22.64 35.51 22.32
CA ASP A 939 23.01 35.53 20.89
C ASP A 939 23.53 34.15 20.40
N ARG A 940 24.12 34.09 19.21
CA ARG A 940 24.93 32.95 18.74
C ARG A 940 26.39 33.40 18.59
N ARG A 941 27.34 32.53 18.97
CA ARG A 941 28.81 32.76 18.88
C ARG A 941 29.53 31.53 18.34
N LYS A 942 30.70 31.73 17.71
CA LYS A 942 31.54 30.63 17.22
C LYS A 942 32.22 29.91 18.41
N VAL A 943 32.34 28.58 18.32
CA VAL A 943 33.01 27.73 19.32
C VAL A 943 34.20 26.96 18.70
N PRO A 944 35.23 26.56 19.49
CA PRO A 944 36.47 25.93 18.99
C PRO A 944 36.35 24.48 18.50
N PHE A 945 35.14 24.00 18.20
CA PHE A 945 34.89 22.61 17.81
C PHE A 945 33.68 22.49 16.90
N LYS A 946 33.51 21.29 16.34
CA LYS A 946 32.30 20.84 15.66
C LYS A 946 31.80 19.57 16.36
N VAL A 947 30.48 19.46 16.54
CA VAL A 947 29.87 18.32 17.23
C VAL A 947 29.23 17.39 16.21
N PHE A 948 29.59 16.10 16.24
CA PHE A 948 29.15 15.10 15.28
C PHE A 948 28.42 13.92 15.94
N GLU A 949 27.36 13.44 15.27
CA GLU A 949 26.82 12.10 15.48
C GLU A 949 27.78 11.06 14.88
N VAL A 950 28.02 9.94 15.54
CA VAL A 950 29.00 8.91 15.14
C VAL A 950 28.39 7.51 15.10
N ASP A 951 28.77 6.71 14.11
CA ASP A 951 28.32 5.34 13.95
C ASP A 951 28.90 4.39 15.03
N PRO A 952 28.08 3.53 15.67
CA PRO A 952 28.51 2.69 16.77
C PRO A 952 29.35 1.47 16.38
N LEU A 953 29.27 0.99 15.12
CA LEU A 953 29.92 -0.23 14.65
C LEU A 953 31.27 0.06 13.97
N THR A 954 31.37 1.19 13.28
CA THR A 954 32.52 1.60 12.45
C THR A 954 33.32 2.75 13.04
N GLY A 955 32.68 3.65 13.81
CA GLY A 955 33.33 4.81 14.42
C GLY A 955 33.43 6.07 13.54
N ALA A 956 32.77 6.10 12.37
CA ALA A 956 32.77 7.25 11.46
C ALA A 956 31.71 8.32 11.81
N ASP A 957 31.95 9.58 11.43
CA ASP A 957 30.99 10.69 11.59
C ASP A 957 29.81 10.59 10.60
N VAL A 958 28.62 10.93 11.07
CA VAL A 958 27.34 10.82 10.34
C VAL A 958 26.80 12.19 9.92
N ARG A 959 26.74 13.16 10.85
CA ARG A 959 26.28 14.54 10.60
C ARG A 959 26.70 15.48 11.73
N GLN A 960 26.70 16.79 11.44
CA GLN A 960 26.98 17.84 12.43
C GLN A 960 25.70 18.27 13.17
N LEU A 961 25.84 18.54 14.47
CA LEU A 961 24.75 18.76 15.43
C LEU A 961 24.78 20.17 16.03
N ASN A 962 23.62 20.75 16.34
CA ASN A 962 23.55 22.01 17.09
C ASN A 962 24.12 21.85 18.51
N CYS A 963 24.66 22.95 19.04
CA CYS A 963 25.02 23.05 20.46
C CYS A 963 24.71 24.45 21.01
N ALA A 964 24.58 24.52 22.33
CA ALA A 964 24.59 25.76 23.09
C ALA A 964 25.67 25.70 24.16
N PHE A 965 26.20 26.86 24.55
CA PHE A 965 26.98 26.97 25.76
C PHE A 965 26.38 27.98 26.73
N LEU A 966 26.67 27.75 28.00
CA LEU A 966 26.29 28.62 29.09
C LEU A 966 27.51 29.33 29.65
N GLU A 967 27.41 30.66 29.73
CA GLU A 967 28.28 31.53 30.51
C GLU A 967 27.62 31.88 31.84
N ASN A 968 28.43 32.22 32.85
CA ASN A 968 27.94 32.52 34.20
C ASN A 968 28.33 33.96 34.60
N ASN A 969 27.38 34.77 35.06
CA ASN A 969 27.60 36.14 35.53
C ASN A 969 27.47 36.28 37.06
N ASP A 970 27.49 35.16 37.80
CA ASP A 970 27.32 35.11 39.26
C ASP A 970 28.66 35.04 40.01
N THR A 971 28.67 35.57 41.23
CA THR A 971 29.84 35.83 42.08
C THR A 971 30.61 34.59 42.53
N MET A 972 29.98 33.43 42.61
CA MET A 972 30.65 32.13 42.81
C MET A 972 29.89 30.99 42.08
N PRO A 973 30.56 30.12 41.30
CA PRO A 973 31.99 30.10 40.96
C PRO A 973 32.27 30.61 39.52
N ARG A 974 33.11 31.65 39.45
CA ARG A 974 34.15 31.88 38.41
C ARG A 974 33.74 31.88 36.94
N GLY A 975 32.55 32.37 36.64
CA GLY A 975 32.12 32.61 35.26
C GLY A 975 32.90 33.70 34.52
N ARG A 976 32.98 33.57 33.20
CA ARG A 976 33.30 34.64 32.26
C ARG A 976 32.11 34.83 31.33
N VAL A 977 31.86 36.07 30.92
CA VAL A 977 30.81 36.45 29.96
C VAL A 977 31.49 37.17 28.78
N ASP A 978 32.41 36.46 28.12
CA ASP A 978 33.30 37.00 27.09
C ASP A 978 32.91 36.56 25.65
N GLY A 979 31.80 35.83 25.54
CA GLY A 979 31.24 35.35 24.28
C GLY A 979 31.89 34.08 23.75
N LYS A 980 32.72 33.38 24.53
CA LYS A 980 33.51 32.22 24.08
C LYS A 980 33.27 31.00 24.95
N TRP A 981 33.51 29.84 24.36
CA TRP A 981 33.64 28.58 25.08
C TRP A 981 35.12 28.26 25.26
N ASN A 982 35.63 28.34 26.49
CA ASN A 982 37.02 28.13 26.89
C ASN A 982 37.12 27.74 28.39
N PRO A 983 36.65 26.54 28.79
CA PRO A 983 36.55 26.13 30.20
C PRO A 983 37.91 26.11 30.89
N THR A 984 38.08 26.88 31.96
CA THR A 984 39.38 26.98 32.65
C THR A 984 39.70 25.75 33.52
N SER A 985 40.86 25.73 34.17
CA SER A 985 41.29 24.63 35.04
C SER A 985 40.91 24.79 36.51
N ASP A 986 40.09 25.78 36.86
CA ASP A 986 39.56 25.87 38.21
C ASP A 986 38.59 24.72 38.50
N GLU A 987 38.22 24.54 39.78
CA GLU A 987 37.34 23.46 40.24
C GLU A 987 36.02 23.34 39.47
N TYR A 988 35.52 24.45 38.90
CA TYR A 988 34.22 24.53 38.24
C TYR A 988 34.27 24.73 36.72
N GLY A 989 35.46 24.74 36.10
CA GLY A 989 35.60 24.90 34.65
C GLY A 989 35.07 26.23 34.12
N SER A 990 35.31 27.31 34.87
CA SER A 990 34.68 28.64 34.70
C SER A 990 33.15 28.62 34.65
N GLY A 991 32.52 27.57 35.20
CA GLY A 991 31.07 27.39 35.13
C GLY A 991 30.53 27.13 33.71
N GLU A 992 31.41 26.93 32.73
CA GLU A 992 31.04 26.70 31.34
C GLU A 992 30.45 25.30 31.15
N ARG A 993 29.36 25.24 30.38
CA ARG A 993 28.66 23.98 30.13
C ARG A 993 28.27 23.89 28.68
N LEU A 994 28.50 22.73 28.08
CA LEU A 994 28.11 22.42 26.72
C LEU A 994 26.81 21.62 26.73
N TYR A 995 25.83 22.12 26.00
CA TYR A 995 24.56 21.47 25.71
C TYR A 995 24.61 21.00 24.26
N ILE A 996 24.53 19.69 24.05
CA ILE A 996 24.54 19.08 22.71
C ILE A 996 23.10 18.75 22.35
N PHE A 997 22.59 19.30 21.25
CA PHE A 997 21.24 19.06 20.77
C PHE A 997 21.20 17.95 19.71
N GLY A 998 20.04 17.33 19.53
CA GLY A 998 19.81 16.31 18.49
C GLY A 998 19.47 16.87 17.10
N SER A 999 19.15 18.16 17.02
CA SER A 999 18.87 18.92 15.82
C SER A 999 20.13 19.08 14.97
N THR A 1000 19.95 18.92 13.65
CA THR A 1000 21.04 19.10 12.67
C THR A 1000 21.50 20.55 12.68
N TYR A 1001 22.82 20.76 12.63
CA TYR A 1001 23.38 22.09 12.46
C TYR A 1001 23.10 22.66 11.07
N GLN A 1002 22.57 23.88 11.00
CA GLN A 1002 22.51 24.70 9.78
C GLN A 1002 23.05 26.11 10.08
N GLU A 1003 23.85 26.66 9.17
CA GLU A 1003 24.35 28.04 9.30
C GLU A 1003 23.25 29.07 8.95
N ALA A 1004 22.28 28.68 8.10
CA ALA A 1004 21.19 29.54 7.63
C ALA A 1004 20.00 29.69 8.62
N ASP A 1005 19.99 28.97 9.74
CA ASP A 1005 19.05 29.16 10.87
C ASP A 1005 19.38 30.45 11.65
N ILE A 1006 19.44 31.58 10.93
CA ILE A 1006 19.74 32.92 11.43
C ILE A 1006 18.50 33.52 12.09
N ALA A 1007 17.31 33.11 11.63
CA ALA A 1007 16.06 33.33 12.36
C ALA A 1007 16.11 32.54 13.67
N PRO A 1008 16.06 33.19 14.85
CA PRO A 1008 16.31 32.50 16.11
C PRO A 1008 15.21 31.45 16.39
N TYR A 1009 15.56 30.16 16.42
CA TYR A 1009 14.62 29.03 16.62
C TYR A 1009 13.71 29.29 17.83
N ASN A 1010 12.43 29.60 17.56
CA ASN A 1010 11.53 30.34 18.45
C ASN A 1010 11.43 29.82 19.90
N THR A 1011 11.56 28.50 20.09
CA THR A 1011 11.65 27.81 21.37
C THR A 1011 12.78 28.32 22.27
N TYR A 1012 13.93 28.67 21.72
CA TYR A 1012 15.15 28.97 22.48
C TYR A 1012 15.41 30.46 22.71
N THR A 1013 14.66 31.33 22.03
CA THR A 1013 15.15 32.67 21.66
C THR A 1013 14.15 33.79 21.92
N THR A 1014 12.92 33.47 22.33
CA THR A 1014 11.90 34.46 22.70
C THR A 1014 12.37 35.27 23.91
N ALA A 1015 12.22 36.60 23.87
CA ALA A 1015 12.68 37.49 24.93
C ALA A 1015 12.01 37.14 26.27
N GLY A 1016 12.82 36.82 27.29
CA GLY A 1016 12.37 36.33 28.59
C GLY A 1016 12.45 34.80 28.78
N ASN A 1017 12.73 34.02 27.72
CA ASN A 1017 12.99 32.59 27.87
C ASN A 1017 14.29 32.35 28.65
N ASN A 1018 14.15 31.61 29.74
CA ASN A 1018 15.22 31.15 30.59
C ASN A 1018 15.40 29.64 30.31
N LEU A 1019 16.62 29.20 30.01
CA LEU A 1019 16.96 27.80 29.75
C LEU A 1019 16.50 26.85 30.88
N PHE A 1020 16.23 27.39 32.09
CA PHE A 1020 15.86 26.68 33.32
C PHE A 1020 14.56 27.15 34.00
N VAL A 1021 13.67 27.92 33.36
CA VAL A 1021 12.36 28.17 34.01
C VAL A 1021 11.62 26.84 34.13
N ARG A 1022 11.34 26.46 35.38
CA ARG A 1022 10.82 25.16 35.81
C ARG A 1022 9.39 24.90 35.29
N GLN A 1023 9.22 24.64 33.99
CA GLN A 1023 8.06 23.93 33.39
C GLN A 1023 8.10 23.78 31.85
N GLN A 1024 9.06 24.36 31.09
CA GLN A 1024 9.08 24.17 29.63
C GLN A 1024 9.73 22.83 29.22
N THR A 1025 8.99 22.01 28.47
CA THR A 1025 9.31 20.61 28.12
C THR A 1025 9.85 20.43 26.68
N SER A 1026 10.44 21.48 26.10
CA SER A 1026 10.57 21.61 24.64
C SER A 1026 11.98 21.44 24.05
N ALA A 1027 13.05 21.38 24.86
CA ALA A 1027 14.44 21.47 24.38
C ALA A 1027 15.05 20.12 23.98
N ASP A 1028 15.65 19.98 22.80
CA ASP A 1028 16.11 18.71 22.22
C ASP A 1028 17.53 18.26 22.64
N ILE A 1029 17.87 18.39 23.94
CA ILE A 1029 19.23 18.17 24.47
C ILE A 1029 19.54 16.66 24.61
N MET A 1030 20.56 16.17 23.89
CA MET A 1030 21.11 14.83 24.04
C MET A 1030 22.03 14.67 25.25
N TYR A 1031 22.96 15.61 25.43
CA TYR A 1031 23.98 15.54 26.48
C TYR A 1031 24.23 16.90 27.09
N VAL A 1032 24.41 16.93 28.41
CA VAL A 1032 24.95 18.07 29.15
C VAL A 1032 26.31 17.67 29.69
N TRP A 1033 27.31 18.46 29.36
CA TRP A 1033 28.70 18.24 29.76
C TRP A 1033 29.24 19.48 30.47
N SER A 1034 29.81 19.27 31.66
CA SER A 1034 30.44 20.35 32.46
C SER A 1034 31.94 20.06 32.63
N PRO A 1035 32.76 20.26 31.58
CA PRO A 1035 34.19 20.00 31.63
C PRO A 1035 34.94 21.07 32.41
N ARG A 1036 36.18 20.75 32.80
CA ARG A 1036 37.23 21.70 33.14
C ARG A 1036 38.56 21.25 32.54
N ALA A 1037 39.47 22.18 32.27
CA ALA A 1037 40.83 21.82 31.88
C ALA A 1037 41.56 21.15 33.06
N ILE A 1038 42.45 20.19 32.79
CA ILE A 1038 43.19 19.48 33.85
C ILE A 1038 44.19 20.41 34.55
N ASN A 1039 44.75 21.38 33.83
CA ASN A 1039 45.58 22.46 34.35
C ASN A 1039 45.54 23.67 33.38
N ALA A 1040 46.05 24.83 33.80
CA ALA A 1040 45.90 26.09 33.04
C ALA A 1040 46.63 26.13 31.68
N SER A 1041 47.56 25.20 31.43
CA SER A 1041 48.26 25.07 30.14
C SER A 1041 47.67 23.97 29.24
N ALA A 1042 46.76 23.15 29.76
CA ALA A 1042 46.15 22.05 29.03
C ALA A 1042 45.17 22.59 27.97
N LYS A 1043 45.39 22.23 26.71
CA LYS A 1043 44.56 22.61 25.56
C LYS A 1043 44.42 21.44 24.59
N TRP A 1044 43.42 21.52 23.72
CA TRP A 1044 43.31 20.63 22.57
C TRP A 1044 44.38 20.95 21.52
N ASN A 1045 44.77 19.95 20.76
CA ASN A 1045 45.35 20.09 19.43
C ASN A 1045 44.23 20.03 18.37
N ALA A 1046 44.49 20.60 17.20
CA ALA A 1046 43.55 20.51 16.08
C ALA A 1046 43.42 19.06 15.61
N GLY A 1047 42.18 18.53 15.58
CA GLY A 1047 41.90 17.12 15.25
C GLY A 1047 41.68 16.21 16.47
N ASP A 1048 41.97 16.66 17.69
CA ASP A 1048 41.61 15.93 18.91
C ASP A 1048 40.08 15.71 19.00
N SER A 1049 39.65 14.66 19.71
CA SER A 1049 38.23 14.44 19.94
C SER A 1049 37.84 13.73 21.24
N PHE A 1050 36.67 14.09 21.76
CA PHE A 1050 36.02 13.44 22.90
C PHE A 1050 34.79 12.67 22.42
N VAL A 1051 34.65 11.40 22.84
CA VAL A 1051 33.63 10.46 22.37
C VAL A 1051 32.76 9.97 23.54
N ILE A 1052 31.45 10.08 23.37
CA ILE A 1052 30.44 9.69 24.37
C ILE A 1052 29.74 8.40 23.91
N TYR A 1053 29.62 7.40 24.78
CA TYR A 1053 29.01 6.10 24.49
C TYR A 1053 27.72 5.88 25.30
N PRO A 1054 26.53 5.86 24.68
CA PRO A 1054 25.29 5.55 25.38
C PRO A 1054 25.23 4.08 25.83
N TYR A 1055 24.88 3.85 27.09
CA TYR A 1055 24.60 2.52 27.65
C TYR A 1055 23.12 2.18 27.52
N THR A 1056 22.78 1.10 26.80
CA THR A 1056 21.42 0.80 26.32
C THR A 1056 21.01 -0.68 26.52
N VAL A 1057 20.82 -1.14 27.76
CA VAL A 1057 20.22 -2.48 28.01
C VAL A 1057 18.82 -2.56 27.40
N THR A 1058 18.55 -3.60 26.59
CA THR A 1058 17.24 -4.11 26.09
C THR A 1058 16.01 -3.20 26.23
N ARG A 1059 16.18 -1.96 25.75
CA ARG A 1059 15.23 -0.84 25.77
C ARG A 1059 14.87 -0.46 24.33
N PRO A 1060 13.94 0.49 24.09
CA PRO A 1060 13.48 0.80 22.75
C PRO A 1060 14.65 1.14 21.82
N GLY A 1061 14.64 0.66 20.57
CA GLY A 1061 15.63 1.07 19.55
C GLY A 1061 16.98 0.34 19.54
N VAL A 1062 17.21 -0.65 20.42
CA VAL A 1062 18.41 -1.52 20.43
C VAL A 1062 18.22 -2.72 19.48
N VAL A 1063 19.25 -3.20 18.73
CA VAL A 1063 19.09 -4.21 17.64
C VAL A 1063 20.28 -5.21 17.46
N TYR A 1064 20.08 -6.54 17.25
CA TYR A 1064 21.13 -7.62 17.11
C TYR A 1064 20.97 -8.48 15.83
N GLU A 1065 22.00 -8.95 15.10
CA GLU A 1065 21.90 -9.72 13.80
C GLU A 1065 22.83 -10.95 13.62
N PHE A 1066 22.51 -11.99 12.83
CA PHE A 1066 23.35 -13.20 12.59
C PHE A 1066 22.97 -14.02 11.32
N ASP A 1067 23.78 -14.97 10.81
CA ASP A 1067 23.54 -15.70 9.53
C ASP A 1067 23.16 -17.23 9.64
N SER A 1068 22.57 -17.85 8.59
CA SER A 1068 22.24 -19.30 8.48
C SER A 1068 22.28 -19.85 7.02
N GLN A 1069 22.05 -21.17 6.79
CA GLN A 1069 22.15 -21.85 5.47
C GLN A 1069 21.05 -22.91 5.15
N GLN A 1070 20.64 -23.00 3.87
CA GLN A 1070 19.53 -23.84 3.35
C GLN A 1070 19.94 -25.29 3.00
N PRO A 1071 19.07 -26.31 3.23
CA PRO A 1071 19.26 -27.67 2.73
C PRO A 1071 19.17 -27.84 1.21
N GLN A 1072 19.73 -28.93 0.68
CA GLN A 1072 19.70 -29.27 -0.75
C GLN A 1072 18.86 -30.53 -1.01
N ILE A 1073 17.86 -30.43 -1.88
CA ILE A 1073 16.79 -31.43 -2.07
C ILE A 1073 17.05 -32.31 -3.31
N GLY A 1074 16.74 -33.61 -3.21
CA GLY A 1074 16.58 -34.49 -4.36
C GLY A 1074 17.79 -35.26 -4.90
N ASN A 1075 18.89 -35.40 -4.14
CA ASN A 1075 20.04 -36.21 -4.55
C ASN A 1075 19.82 -37.71 -4.30
N THR A 1076 19.13 -38.38 -5.23
CA THR A 1076 18.72 -39.80 -5.11
C THR A 1076 19.88 -40.78 -4.90
N SER A 1077 21.08 -40.47 -5.37
CA SER A 1077 22.31 -41.24 -5.12
C SER A 1077 22.72 -41.25 -3.65
N VAL A 1078 22.51 -40.13 -2.95
CA VAL A 1078 22.92 -39.96 -1.54
C VAL A 1078 21.99 -40.70 -0.58
N ALA A 1079 20.70 -40.82 -0.90
CA ALA A 1079 19.73 -41.50 -0.02
C ALA A 1079 20.05 -43.00 0.16
N SER A 1080 20.45 -43.68 -0.91
CA SER A 1080 20.86 -45.09 -0.86
C SER A 1080 22.25 -45.26 -0.23
N GLU A 1081 23.20 -44.39 -0.56
CA GLU A 1081 24.58 -44.49 -0.06
C GLU A 1081 24.75 -44.09 1.41
N ARG A 1082 23.91 -43.18 1.95
CA ARG A 1082 23.93 -42.80 3.37
C ARG A 1082 23.52 -43.96 4.29
N GLY A 1083 22.66 -44.85 3.81
CA GLY A 1083 22.38 -46.12 4.50
C GLY A 1083 23.63 -46.99 4.66
N ALA A 1084 24.47 -47.05 3.62
CA ALA A 1084 25.72 -47.81 3.62
C ALA A 1084 26.83 -47.21 4.52
N LEU A 1085 26.82 -45.89 4.79
CA LEU A 1085 27.76 -45.30 5.76
C LEU A 1085 27.65 -45.97 7.14
N ASN A 1086 26.43 -46.34 7.56
CA ASN A 1086 26.23 -47.01 8.85
C ASN A 1086 26.92 -48.38 8.94
N ASP A 1087 27.24 -49.03 7.82
CA ASP A 1087 27.97 -50.29 7.77
C ASP A 1087 29.50 -50.15 7.82
N ILE A 1088 30.05 -48.94 7.74
CA ILE A 1088 31.49 -48.71 7.91
C ILE A 1088 31.95 -49.27 9.27
N ARG A 1089 33.00 -50.08 9.28
CA ARG A 1089 33.68 -50.64 10.47
C ARG A 1089 35.19 -50.42 10.33
N VAL A 1090 35.91 -50.43 11.44
CA VAL A 1090 37.39 -50.51 11.42
C VAL A 1090 37.82 -51.74 12.22
N VAL A 1091 38.76 -52.50 11.68
CA VAL A 1091 39.21 -53.77 12.25
C VAL A 1091 40.74 -53.95 12.13
N PRO A 1092 41.40 -54.53 13.15
CA PRO A 1092 40.87 -54.79 14.48
C PRO A 1092 40.61 -53.47 15.22
N ASN A 1093 39.63 -53.49 16.13
CA ASN A 1093 39.33 -52.36 17.02
C ASN A 1093 38.69 -52.91 18.31
N PRO A 1094 39.42 -52.92 19.45
CA PRO A 1094 40.76 -52.38 19.63
C PRO A 1094 41.82 -53.07 18.75
N TYR A 1095 42.82 -52.31 18.31
CA TYR A 1095 44.09 -52.84 17.82
C TYR A 1095 44.97 -53.15 19.02
N TYR A 1096 45.45 -54.38 19.15
CA TYR A 1096 46.18 -54.83 20.34
C TYR A 1096 47.48 -55.54 19.97
N GLY A 1097 48.55 -54.75 19.81
CA GLY A 1097 49.89 -55.20 19.48
C GLY A 1097 50.10 -55.65 18.03
N PHE A 1098 49.08 -56.21 17.40
CA PHE A 1098 49.11 -56.75 16.04
C PHE A 1098 47.70 -56.77 15.39
N ASN A 1099 47.68 -56.95 14.07
CA ASN A 1099 46.52 -57.34 13.26
C ASN A 1099 46.89 -58.65 12.53
N VAL A 1100 46.00 -59.64 12.51
CA VAL A 1100 46.25 -60.98 11.94
C VAL A 1100 46.63 -60.99 10.45
N ASN A 1101 46.43 -59.88 9.74
CA ASN A 1101 46.79 -59.72 8.32
C ASN A 1101 48.15 -59.02 8.11
N GLU A 1102 48.85 -58.64 9.19
CA GLU A 1102 50.18 -58.06 9.14
C GLU A 1102 51.22 -59.15 8.86
N LYS A 1103 52.14 -58.86 7.95
CA LYS A 1103 53.21 -59.81 7.54
C LYS A 1103 54.56 -59.54 8.24
N SER A 1104 54.63 -58.49 9.05
CA SER A 1104 55.81 -58.05 9.80
C SER A 1104 55.36 -57.17 10.97
N SER A 1105 56.06 -57.26 12.11
CA SER A 1105 55.83 -56.42 13.30
C SER A 1105 56.08 -54.92 13.08
N THR A 1106 56.68 -54.55 11.95
CA THR A 1106 56.98 -53.17 11.53
C THR A 1106 55.96 -52.58 10.55
N ASN A 1107 55.08 -53.38 9.96
CA ASN A 1107 54.05 -52.91 9.03
C ASN A 1107 52.67 -53.02 9.69
N ARG A 1108 52.46 -52.16 10.69
CA ARG A 1108 51.27 -52.17 11.55
C ARG A 1108 50.11 -51.44 10.87
N PHE A 1109 48.90 -52.00 10.88
CA PHE A 1109 47.74 -51.27 10.35
C PHE A 1109 46.37 -51.70 10.91
N VAL A 1110 45.44 -50.75 10.90
CA VAL A 1110 44.00 -51.02 11.00
C VAL A 1110 43.32 -50.80 9.65
N THR A 1111 42.33 -51.63 9.32
CA THR A 1111 41.57 -51.53 8.07
C THR A 1111 40.17 -50.98 8.33
N PHE A 1112 39.90 -49.80 7.79
CA PHE A 1112 38.54 -49.31 7.61
C PHE A 1112 37.88 -50.09 6.46
N ARG A 1113 36.63 -50.54 6.64
CA ARG A 1113 35.88 -51.41 5.72
C ARG A 1113 34.48 -50.85 5.47
N LYS A 1114 33.87 -51.25 4.34
CA LYS A 1114 32.59 -50.74 3.81
C LYS A 1114 32.61 -49.23 3.54
N LEU A 1115 33.78 -48.69 3.20
CA LEU A 1115 33.95 -47.28 2.83
C LEU A 1115 33.35 -46.98 1.44
N PRO A 1116 32.80 -45.78 1.23
CA PRO A 1116 32.52 -45.25 -0.10
C PRO A 1116 33.79 -45.09 -0.95
N ILE A 1117 33.60 -44.98 -2.27
CA ILE A 1117 34.67 -44.76 -3.25
C ILE A 1117 35.47 -43.48 -2.90
N ASN A 1118 34.74 -42.42 -2.55
CA ASN A 1118 35.28 -41.10 -2.21
C ASN A 1118 35.01 -40.77 -0.74
N CYS A 1119 36.06 -40.73 0.08
CA CYS A 1119 35.97 -40.21 1.45
C CYS A 1119 37.34 -39.76 1.97
N THR A 1120 37.34 -38.83 2.93
CA THR A 1120 38.53 -38.46 3.70
C THR A 1120 38.37 -38.97 5.13
N ILE A 1121 39.31 -39.78 5.59
CA ILE A 1121 39.39 -40.22 6.99
C ILE A 1121 40.39 -39.31 7.70
N ARG A 1122 39.91 -38.48 8.63
CA ARG A 1122 40.75 -37.66 9.50
C ARG A 1122 40.78 -38.29 10.88
N ILE A 1123 41.96 -38.57 11.38
CA ILE A 1123 42.17 -39.31 12.63
C ILE A 1123 42.83 -38.39 13.64
N TYR A 1124 42.24 -38.29 14.82
CA TYR A 1124 42.59 -37.32 15.85
C TYR A 1124 42.91 -37.99 17.18
N THR A 1125 43.71 -37.33 18.03
CA THR A 1125 43.78 -37.66 19.47
C THR A 1125 42.42 -37.39 20.14
N LEU A 1126 42.20 -37.91 21.36
CA LEU A 1126 41.02 -37.50 22.14
C LEU A 1126 40.96 -35.99 22.43
N ASN A 1127 42.09 -35.29 22.36
CA ASN A 1127 42.17 -33.84 22.56
C ASN A 1127 41.83 -33.03 21.29
N GLY A 1128 41.66 -33.70 20.14
CA GLY A 1128 41.32 -33.06 18.86
C GLY A 1128 42.49 -32.75 17.94
N ASP A 1129 43.72 -33.11 18.31
CA ASP A 1129 44.91 -32.89 17.47
C ASP A 1129 44.87 -33.83 16.26
N LEU A 1130 45.11 -33.32 15.05
CA LEU A 1130 45.09 -34.12 13.82
C LEU A 1130 46.34 -35.01 13.76
N VAL A 1131 46.13 -36.32 13.92
CA VAL A 1131 47.19 -37.34 13.89
C VAL A 1131 47.49 -37.76 12.46
N LYS A 1132 46.48 -38.09 11.66
CA LYS A 1132 46.65 -38.51 10.25
C LYS A 1132 45.45 -38.09 9.41
N LYS A 1133 45.70 -37.75 8.14
CA LYS A 1133 44.66 -37.58 7.12
C LYS A 1133 44.89 -38.60 6.01
N LEU A 1134 43.90 -39.46 5.77
CA LEU A 1134 43.88 -40.44 4.68
C LEU A 1134 42.81 -40.01 3.68
N VAL A 1135 43.15 -39.91 2.41
CA VAL A 1135 42.23 -39.50 1.34
C VAL A 1135 42.00 -40.70 0.44
N LYS A 1136 40.74 -41.12 0.33
CA LYS A 1136 40.29 -42.23 -0.49
C LYS A 1136 39.55 -41.72 -1.72
N ASN A 1137 39.96 -42.21 -2.88
CA ASN A 1137 39.40 -41.90 -4.20
C ASN A 1137 39.69 -43.10 -5.14
N ASP A 1138 39.17 -44.27 -4.75
CA ASP A 1138 39.39 -45.53 -5.47
C ASP A 1138 38.24 -46.53 -5.19
N GLN A 1139 38.06 -47.52 -6.06
CA GLN A 1139 36.88 -48.40 -6.02
C GLN A 1139 36.87 -49.46 -4.89
N ASN A 1140 37.95 -49.64 -4.12
CA ASN A 1140 37.96 -50.62 -3.05
C ASN A 1140 37.02 -50.20 -1.90
N SER A 1141 36.31 -51.12 -1.26
CA SER A 1141 35.49 -50.78 -0.08
C SER A 1141 36.28 -50.68 1.24
N THR A 1142 37.61 -50.60 1.17
CA THR A 1142 38.51 -50.64 2.33
C THR A 1142 39.67 -49.66 2.20
N MET A 1143 40.21 -49.19 3.33
CA MET A 1143 41.44 -48.40 3.40
C MET A 1143 42.20 -48.73 4.70
N ASN A 1144 43.52 -48.86 4.60
CA ASN A 1144 44.38 -49.08 5.77
C ASN A 1144 44.89 -47.75 6.32
N TRP A 1145 44.98 -47.67 7.65
CA TRP A 1145 45.84 -46.71 8.34
C TRP A 1145 47.04 -47.45 8.92
N ASP A 1146 48.23 -47.02 8.53
CA ASP A 1146 49.56 -47.50 8.96
C ASP A 1146 49.91 -47.24 10.44
N LEU A 1147 48.97 -46.74 11.24
CA LEU A 1147 49.17 -46.34 12.64
C LEU A 1147 50.33 -45.36 12.84
N THR A 1148 50.62 -44.52 11.84
CA THR A 1148 51.56 -43.39 11.95
C THR A 1148 50.83 -42.05 11.95
N ASN A 1149 51.54 -40.99 12.35
CA ASN A 1149 51.07 -39.61 12.23
C ASN A 1149 51.36 -39.00 10.84
N LEU A 1150 51.08 -37.71 10.64
CA LEU A 1150 51.32 -37.00 9.37
C LEU A 1150 52.79 -37.04 8.93
N ASP A 1151 53.73 -37.04 9.86
CA ASP A 1151 55.17 -37.11 9.64
C ASP A 1151 55.70 -38.55 9.49
N ALA A 1152 54.79 -39.53 9.34
CA ALA A 1152 55.06 -40.97 9.26
C ALA A 1152 55.73 -41.60 10.49
N ILE A 1153 55.65 -40.94 11.65
CA ILE A 1153 56.13 -41.46 12.94
C ILE A 1153 55.02 -42.35 13.56
N PRO A 1154 55.33 -43.57 14.06
CA PRO A 1154 54.36 -44.42 14.77
C PRO A 1154 53.67 -43.69 15.92
N ILE A 1155 52.36 -43.87 16.04
CA ILE A 1155 51.56 -43.27 17.11
C ILE A 1155 51.72 -44.04 18.42
N ALA A 1156 51.55 -43.35 19.56
CA ALA A 1156 51.53 -43.98 20.87
C ALA A 1156 50.25 -44.80 21.11
N SER A 1157 50.32 -45.78 22.02
CA SER A 1157 49.14 -46.41 22.61
C SER A 1157 48.16 -45.37 23.14
N GLY A 1158 46.89 -45.44 22.73
CA GLY A 1158 45.87 -44.47 23.10
C GLY A 1158 44.53 -44.67 22.40
N LEU A 1159 43.58 -43.82 22.77
CA LEU A 1159 42.28 -43.70 22.10
C LEU A 1159 42.35 -42.60 21.04
N TYR A 1160 41.79 -42.89 19.87
CA TYR A 1160 41.77 -42.04 18.70
C TYR A 1160 40.36 -41.93 18.13
N LEU A 1161 40.06 -40.80 17.48
CA LEU A 1161 38.79 -40.55 16.81
C LEU A 1161 39.01 -40.47 15.31
N ALA A 1162 38.39 -41.36 14.52
CA ALA A 1162 38.38 -41.23 13.07
C ALA A 1162 37.04 -40.63 12.61
N LEU A 1163 37.11 -39.45 11.98
CA LEU A 1163 36.02 -38.84 11.23
C LEU A 1163 36.16 -39.25 9.76
N ILE A 1164 35.27 -40.13 9.29
CA ILE A 1164 35.09 -40.44 7.87
C ILE A 1164 34.13 -39.39 7.31
N ASP A 1165 34.63 -38.58 6.39
CA ASP A 1165 33.94 -37.51 5.70
C ASP A 1165 33.77 -37.94 4.23
N ALA A 1166 32.56 -38.34 3.83
CA ALA A 1166 32.25 -38.82 2.48
C ALA A 1166 31.45 -37.73 1.73
N PRO A 1167 32.10 -36.92 0.87
CA PRO A 1167 31.46 -35.78 0.22
C PRO A 1167 30.19 -36.19 -0.55
N GLY A 1168 29.14 -35.39 -0.43
CA GLY A 1168 27.81 -35.72 -0.95
C GLY A 1168 27.01 -36.67 -0.04
N ILE A 1169 27.62 -37.76 0.44
CA ILE A 1169 26.92 -38.84 1.14
C ILE A 1169 26.63 -38.51 2.63
N GLY A 1170 27.63 -37.97 3.34
CA GLY A 1170 27.55 -37.62 4.75
C GLY A 1170 28.82 -37.94 5.54
N GLN A 1171 28.77 -37.78 6.85
CA GLN A 1171 29.91 -38.01 7.75
C GLN A 1171 29.61 -39.10 8.79
N LYS A 1172 30.66 -39.80 9.24
CA LYS A 1172 30.60 -40.78 10.32
C LYS A 1172 31.84 -40.71 11.19
N THR A 1173 31.64 -40.56 12.50
CA THR A 1173 32.72 -40.65 13.49
C THR A 1173 32.77 -42.03 14.11
N MET A 1174 33.97 -42.55 14.36
CA MET A 1174 34.20 -43.79 15.11
C MET A 1174 35.39 -43.65 16.05
N LYS A 1175 35.33 -44.38 17.17
CA LYS A 1175 36.41 -44.45 18.16
C LYS A 1175 37.29 -45.65 17.85
N LEU A 1176 38.60 -45.48 17.96
CA LEU A 1176 39.60 -46.53 17.82
C LEU A 1176 40.41 -46.59 19.12
N ALA A 1177 40.61 -47.78 19.66
CA ALA A 1177 41.62 -47.98 20.70
C ALA A 1177 42.83 -48.67 20.06
N ILE A 1178 44.00 -48.05 20.14
CA ILE A 1178 45.25 -48.57 19.61
C ILE A 1178 46.17 -48.83 20.79
N PHE A 1179 46.65 -50.07 20.92
CA PHE A 1179 47.68 -50.44 21.87
C PHE A 1179 48.87 -50.97 21.06
N THR A 1180 49.93 -50.19 20.97
CA THR A 1180 51.19 -50.59 20.33
C THR A 1180 52.06 -51.37 21.32
N PRO A 1181 52.86 -52.36 20.87
CA PRO A 1181 53.84 -53.01 21.74
C PRO A 1181 54.87 -52.01 22.27
N GLU A 1182 55.47 -52.30 23.43
CA GLU A 1182 56.65 -51.59 23.92
C GLU A 1182 57.87 -52.02 23.07
N GLU A 1183 58.48 -51.07 22.35
CA GLU A 1183 59.68 -51.35 21.55
C GLU A 1183 60.93 -51.31 22.43
N ARG A 1184 61.33 -52.48 22.93
CA ARG A 1184 62.66 -52.67 23.52
C ARG A 1184 63.71 -52.80 22.43
N VAL A 1185 64.75 -51.98 22.53
CA VAL A 1185 66.03 -52.21 21.86
C VAL A 1185 66.85 -53.10 22.78
N ASP A 1186 66.72 -54.42 22.60
CA ASP A 1186 67.70 -55.36 23.14
C ASP A 1186 68.96 -55.26 22.24
N PHE A 1187 70.10 -54.93 22.84
CA PHE A 1187 71.39 -54.65 22.17
C PHE A 1187 72.16 -55.93 21.78
#